data_AF-A0A7W6ZYZ2-F1
#
_entry.id   AF-A0A7W6ZYZ2-F1
#
_cell.length_a   1.000
_cell.length_b   1.000
_cell.length_c   1.000
_cell.angle_alpha   90.00
_cell.angle_beta   90.00
_cell.angle_gamma   90.00
#
_symmetry.space_group_name_H-M   'P 1'
#
loop_
_entity.id
_entity.type
_entity.pdbx_description
1 polymer ?
#
loop_
_entity_poly.entity_id
_entity_poly.type
_entity_poly.pdbx_seq_one_letter_code
_entity_poly.pdbx_strand_id
1 'polypeptide(L)'
;MATIHRLAARMASHAILRLGTSGCGENERCDRLTGCISPTPPQEPVAEALPDDEDHRLYLRELQIFQLCRQLAPAAPTAAEATLQLISNDGQEDDDHKFAKAVERWNGDFLWAPASQTSDVITRFGDEARAVFGPIPDGDCTDAVAQVIPLQIDGNVVDLKPNPAKPGNPLEFEHRDAAGAIVKWTDTIGRCDKPSLAGSVTYCGMNSRMSRVVKGNVEWLSFCRKSTSSLEIEPDAYWQRSNPKFSRLGIIGFNRETGEIVFFDGTKKRKDFDWTQSFVPPGGHSYSDRQGRAAAEALYDPTFQIACSACHDNKRASVVDPHIGMARVGFSSDAGKERDPAFSLGDYLPKMSRSDNSPFRIIGSGYTSTHAAAIRRAKSVVDPGGNCTTCHTLTTQITGQRFASDAVAQEPWISRPRWAQLLQLRAEQMKLHQIDSHRTEWARQSGQGKIHPWMVPVDGNDLSTSMPEIGSDDWHRLSNCLWDAGGAECGYRPLYTECPAPGLESQGNGTKPSDFAATQLSLSPAEKDGERRLRLNWNYLNNLGGVPERDDVRFDVALKSMAIPLSAEQPAEDDYPTIAEAEGAGFVALDGEIGKSGGVMLIRNIAYFGHAKFTEPMPSASPREFRLDLAAQCNRRYLARVLPKRFCFDQSGVKYAEESNLLYADIRCD
;
A
#
# COMPACT_ATOMS: atom_id res chain seq x y z
N MET A 1 -17.06 -17.69 -14.72
CA MET A 1 -17.19 -18.59 -15.90
C MET A 1 -16.54 -19.96 -15.70
N ALA A 2 -15.29 -20.07 -15.20
CA ALA A 2 -14.60 -21.37 -15.04
C ALA A 2 -15.37 -22.41 -14.19
N THR A 3 -16.02 -21.98 -13.10
CA THR A 3 -16.85 -22.87 -12.24
C THR A 3 -18.09 -23.40 -12.95
N ILE A 4 -18.75 -22.56 -13.77
CA ILE A 4 -19.93 -22.94 -14.57
C ILE A 4 -19.53 -23.98 -15.62
N HIS A 5 -18.38 -23.78 -16.26
CA HIS A 5 -17.88 -24.70 -17.28
C HIS A 5 -17.46 -26.07 -16.71
N ARG A 6 -16.84 -26.11 -15.52
CA ARG A 6 -16.52 -27.37 -14.81
C ARG A 6 -17.78 -28.13 -14.39
N LEU A 7 -18.78 -27.43 -13.85
CA LEU A 7 -20.05 -28.05 -13.44
C LEU A 7 -20.83 -28.58 -14.64
N ALA A 8 -20.88 -27.82 -15.75
CA ALA A 8 -21.50 -28.24 -16.99
C ALA A 8 -20.81 -29.45 -17.63
N ALA A 9 -19.47 -29.48 -17.63
CA ALA A 9 -18.69 -30.61 -18.13
C ALA A 9 -18.92 -31.88 -17.28
N ARG A 10 -18.93 -31.76 -15.94
CA ARG A 10 -19.28 -32.88 -15.04
C ARG A 10 -20.69 -33.40 -15.28
N MET A 11 -21.67 -32.51 -15.44
CA MET A 11 -23.04 -32.90 -15.78
C MET A 11 -23.13 -33.60 -17.13
N ALA A 12 -22.40 -33.13 -18.15
CA ALA A 12 -22.35 -33.76 -19.47
C ALA A 12 -21.71 -35.16 -19.41
N SER A 13 -20.60 -35.34 -18.70
CA SER A 13 -19.98 -36.66 -18.49
C SER A 13 -20.90 -37.63 -17.75
N HIS A 14 -21.63 -37.15 -16.73
CA HIS A 14 -22.62 -37.96 -16.01
C HIS A 14 -23.82 -38.34 -16.88
N ALA A 15 -24.25 -37.46 -17.77
CA ALA A 15 -25.34 -37.71 -18.69
C ALA A 15 -24.98 -38.77 -19.74
N ILE A 16 -23.73 -38.79 -20.19
CA ILE A 16 -23.22 -39.78 -21.16
C ILE A 16 -23.10 -41.18 -20.55
N LEU A 17 -22.67 -41.27 -19.29
CA LEU A 17 -22.66 -42.53 -18.53
C LEU A 17 -24.07 -43.14 -18.36
N ARG A 18 -25.13 -42.32 -18.48
CA ARG A 18 -26.54 -42.77 -18.41
C ARG A 18 -27.14 -43.21 -19.76
N LEU A 19 -26.46 -42.99 -20.89
CA LEU A 19 -26.97 -43.36 -22.22
C LEU A 19 -26.93 -44.87 -22.53
N GLY A 20 -26.51 -45.70 -21.58
CA GLY A 20 -26.72 -47.15 -21.59
C GLY A 20 -28.10 -47.52 -21.03
N THR A 21 -29.10 -47.60 -21.91
CA THR A 21 -30.47 -48.10 -21.66
C THR A 21 -31.31 -47.31 -20.61
N SER A 22 -32.17 -46.40 -21.07
CA SER A 22 -33.25 -45.69 -20.32
C SER A 22 -32.93 -44.44 -19.45
N GLY A 23 -31.79 -43.77 -19.68
CA GLY A 23 -31.15 -42.80 -18.78
C GLY A 23 -31.88 -41.56 -18.22
N CYS A 24 -33.09 -41.20 -18.66
CA CYS A 24 -33.86 -40.11 -18.04
C CYS A 24 -35.02 -40.58 -17.13
N GLY A 25 -35.43 -41.85 -17.19
CA GLY A 25 -36.60 -42.35 -16.43
C GLY A 25 -37.85 -41.47 -16.59
N GLU A 26 -38.63 -41.31 -15.51
CA GLU A 26 -39.79 -40.41 -15.40
C GLU A 26 -39.42 -38.95 -15.01
N ASN A 27 -38.14 -38.59 -15.00
CA ASN A 27 -37.74 -37.24 -14.60
C ASN A 27 -38.08 -36.22 -15.71
N GLU A 28 -39.17 -35.49 -15.53
CA GLU A 28 -39.66 -34.47 -16.47
C GLU A 28 -38.66 -33.32 -16.73
N ARG A 29 -37.66 -33.14 -15.85
CA ARG A 29 -36.61 -32.11 -16.00
C ARG A 29 -35.38 -32.60 -16.76
N CYS A 30 -35.33 -33.88 -17.13
CA CYS A 30 -34.21 -34.46 -17.87
C CYS A 30 -34.41 -34.23 -19.38
N ASP A 31 -33.46 -33.54 -20.02
CA ASP A 31 -33.43 -33.41 -21.47
C ASP A 31 -33.16 -34.79 -22.10
N ARG A 32 -34.13 -35.32 -22.84
CA ARG A 32 -34.06 -36.67 -23.39
C ARG A 32 -33.00 -36.86 -24.48
N LEU A 33 -32.50 -35.78 -25.08
CA LEU A 33 -31.47 -35.83 -26.12
C LEU A 33 -30.07 -35.84 -25.52
N THR A 34 -29.85 -35.11 -24.42
CA THR A 34 -28.51 -34.91 -23.84
C THR A 34 -28.32 -35.52 -22.46
N GLY A 35 -29.39 -35.95 -21.78
CA GLY A 35 -29.39 -36.47 -20.40
C GLY A 35 -29.11 -35.42 -19.31
N CYS A 36 -29.03 -34.13 -19.67
CA CYS A 36 -28.82 -33.02 -18.74
C CYS A 36 -30.10 -32.71 -17.95
N ILE A 37 -29.98 -32.27 -16.69
CA ILE A 37 -31.13 -31.99 -15.81
C ILE A 37 -31.32 -30.47 -15.67
N SER A 38 -32.53 -29.97 -15.95
CA SER A 38 -32.92 -28.57 -15.76
C SER A 38 -33.12 -28.22 -14.28
N PRO A 39 -32.73 -27.01 -13.83
CA PRO A 39 -33.05 -26.54 -12.48
C PRO A 39 -34.56 -26.41 -12.27
N THR A 40 -34.99 -26.42 -11.01
CA THR A 40 -36.39 -26.20 -10.64
C THR A 40 -36.66 -24.69 -10.63
N PRO A 41 -37.68 -24.18 -11.35
CA PRO A 41 -38.05 -22.78 -11.25
C PRO A 41 -38.60 -22.46 -9.85
N PRO A 42 -38.34 -21.26 -9.29
CA PRO A 42 -38.92 -20.83 -8.02
C PRO A 42 -40.45 -20.84 -8.08
N GLN A 43 -41.12 -21.18 -6.96
CA GLN A 43 -42.58 -21.21 -6.85
C GLN A 43 -43.12 -19.78 -6.55
N GLU A 44 -44.12 -19.32 -7.33
CA GLU A 44 -44.89 -18.04 -7.26
C GLU A 44 -44.59 -16.97 -8.37
N PRO A 45 -45.57 -16.09 -8.75
CA PRO A 45 -45.97 -15.91 -10.14
C PRO A 45 -45.14 -14.95 -11.01
N VAL A 46 -45.09 -15.30 -12.30
CA VAL A 46 -44.30 -14.76 -13.42
C VAL A 46 -44.74 -13.36 -13.90
N ALA A 47 -45.43 -12.56 -13.08
CA ALA A 47 -46.11 -11.34 -13.58
C ALA A 47 -45.50 -9.99 -13.15
N GLU A 48 -44.62 -9.92 -12.16
CA GLU A 48 -43.94 -8.68 -11.77
C GLU A 48 -42.46 -8.97 -11.57
N ALA A 49 -41.59 -8.04 -12.00
CA ALA A 49 -40.15 -8.20 -12.10
C ALA A 49 -39.56 -8.98 -10.90
N LEU A 50 -38.96 -10.14 -11.18
CA LEU A 50 -38.39 -11.00 -10.16
C LEU A 50 -37.39 -10.20 -9.31
N PRO A 51 -37.50 -10.25 -7.97
CA PRO A 51 -36.48 -9.65 -7.10
C PRO A 51 -35.11 -10.26 -7.40
N ASP A 52 -34.06 -9.43 -7.43
CA ASP A 52 -32.66 -9.87 -7.57
C ASP A 52 -32.13 -10.45 -6.25
N ASP A 53 -32.83 -11.47 -5.75
CA ASP A 53 -32.49 -12.21 -4.54
C ASP A 53 -31.54 -13.38 -4.82
N GLU A 54 -31.01 -13.96 -3.75
CA GLU A 54 -30.00 -15.01 -3.82
C GLU A 54 -30.51 -16.28 -4.54
N ASP A 55 -31.79 -16.62 -4.35
CA ASP A 55 -32.44 -17.77 -4.97
C ASP A 55 -32.63 -17.58 -6.49
N HIS A 56 -32.98 -16.37 -6.94
CA HIS A 56 -33.07 -16.05 -8.36
C HIS A 56 -31.70 -16.08 -9.05
N ARG A 57 -30.65 -15.54 -8.39
CA ARG A 57 -29.27 -15.60 -8.90
C ARG A 57 -28.74 -17.04 -8.95
N LEU A 58 -29.09 -17.88 -7.98
CA LEU A 58 -28.77 -19.31 -7.98
C LEU A 58 -29.44 -20.02 -9.16
N TYR A 59 -30.74 -19.80 -9.38
CA TYR A 59 -31.49 -20.39 -10.49
C TYR A 59 -30.91 -20.01 -11.86
N LEU A 60 -30.58 -18.72 -12.09
CA LEU A 60 -29.97 -18.28 -13.34
C LEU A 60 -28.59 -18.93 -13.58
N ARG A 61 -27.81 -19.11 -12.52
CA ARG A 61 -26.51 -19.80 -12.58
C ARG A 61 -26.68 -21.28 -12.92
N GLU A 62 -27.65 -21.96 -12.32
CA GLU A 62 -27.95 -23.37 -12.64
C GLU A 62 -28.51 -23.54 -14.06
N LEU A 63 -29.30 -22.58 -14.54
CA LEU A 63 -29.81 -22.58 -15.91
C LEU A 63 -28.67 -22.43 -16.93
N GLN A 64 -27.69 -21.57 -16.66
CA GLN A 64 -26.48 -21.45 -17.48
C GLN A 64 -25.66 -22.73 -17.51
N ILE A 65 -25.53 -23.43 -16.37
CA ILE A 65 -24.86 -24.73 -16.28
C ILE A 65 -25.62 -25.78 -17.13
N PHE A 66 -26.94 -25.82 -17.04
CA PHE A 66 -27.78 -26.72 -17.83
C PHE A 66 -27.64 -26.47 -19.34
N GLN A 67 -27.70 -25.22 -19.78
CA GLN A 67 -27.53 -24.88 -21.21
C GLN A 67 -26.16 -25.28 -21.74
N LEU A 68 -25.11 -25.06 -20.95
CA LEU A 68 -23.75 -25.44 -21.33
C LEU A 68 -23.57 -26.96 -21.34
N CYS A 69 -24.22 -27.70 -20.43
CA CYS A 69 -24.26 -29.17 -20.47
C CYS A 69 -24.87 -29.67 -21.79
N ARG A 70 -25.98 -29.09 -22.25
CA ARG A 70 -26.62 -29.46 -23.53
C ARG A 70 -25.74 -29.22 -24.74
N GLN A 71 -24.86 -28.22 -24.67
CA GLN A 71 -23.88 -27.94 -25.73
C GLN A 71 -22.70 -28.91 -25.72
N LEU A 72 -22.25 -29.35 -24.55
CA LEU A 72 -21.07 -30.20 -24.40
C LEU A 72 -21.38 -31.70 -24.58
N ALA A 73 -22.57 -32.16 -24.22
CA ALA A 73 -22.93 -33.57 -24.27
C ALA A 73 -22.86 -34.23 -25.68
N PRO A 74 -23.24 -33.55 -26.80
CA PRO A 74 -23.14 -34.12 -28.14
C PRO A 74 -21.71 -34.25 -28.69
N ALA A 75 -20.73 -33.57 -28.07
CA ALA A 75 -19.35 -33.47 -28.56
C ALA A 75 -18.34 -34.33 -27.75
N ALA A 76 -18.82 -35.09 -26.78
CA ALA A 76 -17.96 -35.87 -25.88
C ALA A 76 -17.75 -37.30 -26.38
N PRO A 77 -16.55 -37.89 -26.15
CA PRO A 77 -16.16 -39.20 -26.67
C PRO A 77 -17.00 -40.33 -26.07
N THR A 78 -17.07 -41.45 -26.79
CA THR A 78 -17.89 -42.61 -26.39
C THR A 78 -17.42 -43.23 -25.07
N ALA A 79 -18.31 -43.91 -24.36
CA ALA A 79 -18.06 -44.48 -23.03
C ALA A 79 -16.82 -45.41 -22.95
N ALA A 80 -16.41 -46.02 -24.08
CA ALA A 80 -15.22 -46.85 -24.18
C ALA A 80 -13.91 -46.04 -24.13
N GLU A 81 -13.87 -44.85 -24.74
CA GLU A 81 -12.69 -43.95 -24.73
C GLU A 81 -12.56 -43.19 -23.41
N ALA A 82 -13.70 -42.82 -22.78
CA ALA A 82 -13.72 -42.17 -21.47
C ALA A 82 -13.14 -43.09 -20.36
N THR A 83 -13.43 -44.39 -20.42
CA THR A 83 -12.98 -45.36 -19.40
C THR A 83 -11.45 -45.57 -19.47
N LEU A 84 -10.85 -45.51 -20.66
CA LEU A 84 -9.39 -45.66 -20.84
C LEU A 84 -8.59 -44.42 -20.44
N GLN A 85 -9.14 -43.21 -20.58
CA GLN A 85 -8.51 -41.97 -20.09
C GLN A 85 -8.67 -41.75 -18.58
N LEU A 86 -9.76 -42.25 -17.97
CA LEU A 86 -9.99 -42.18 -16.52
C LEU A 86 -8.99 -43.03 -15.73
N ILE A 87 -8.68 -44.24 -16.22
CA ILE A 87 -7.77 -45.18 -15.51
C ILE A 87 -6.30 -44.71 -15.54
N SER A 88 -5.85 -43.99 -16.59
CA SER A 88 -4.49 -43.44 -16.63
C SER A 88 -4.32 -42.16 -15.82
N ASN A 89 -5.39 -41.36 -15.68
CA ASN A 89 -5.35 -40.10 -14.93
C ASN A 89 -5.52 -40.30 -13.42
N ASP A 90 -6.33 -41.28 -12.98
CA ASP A 90 -6.58 -41.54 -11.55
C ASP A 90 -5.28 -41.90 -10.79
N GLY A 91 -4.38 -42.67 -11.39
CA GLY A 91 -3.10 -43.04 -10.75
C GLY A 91 -2.12 -41.86 -10.63
N GLN A 92 -2.11 -40.97 -11.61
CA GLN A 92 -1.21 -39.81 -11.63
C GLN A 92 -1.74 -38.67 -10.75
N GLU A 93 -3.06 -38.44 -10.72
CA GLU A 93 -3.69 -37.51 -9.77
C GLU A 93 -3.49 -37.95 -8.31
N ASP A 94 -3.57 -39.26 -8.01
CA ASP A 94 -3.36 -39.77 -6.66
C ASP A 94 -1.90 -39.63 -6.20
N ASP A 95 -0.94 -39.84 -7.11
CA ASP A 95 0.49 -39.62 -6.82
C ASP A 95 0.85 -38.13 -6.67
N ASP A 96 0.25 -37.26 -7.46
CA ASP A 96 0.43 -35.81 -7.32
C ASP A 96 -0.13 -35.28 -5.98
N HIS A 97 -1.26 -35.81 -5.51
CA HIS A 97 -1.80 -35.48 -4.18
C HIS A 97 -0.93 -36.03 -3.05
N LYS A 98 -0.38 -37.24 -3.17
CA LYS A 98 0.58 -37.78 -2.19
C LYS A 98 1.83 -36.91 -2.10
N PHE A 99 2.37 -36.50 -3.25
CA PHE A 99 3.48 -35.56 -3.30
C PHE A 99 3.14 -34.24 -2.61
N ALA A 100 1.99 -33.64 -2.94
CA ALA A 100 1.56 -32.37 -2.36
C ALA A 100 1.44 -32.46 -0.83
N LYS A 101 0.80 -33.51 -0.31
CA LYS A 101 0.69 -33.73 1.15
C LYS A 101 2.03 -33.92 1.84
N ALA A 102 2.97 -34.61 1.20
CA ALA A 102 4.32 -34.79 1.76
C ALA A 102 5.08 -33.45 1.85
N VAL A 103 5.01 -32.65 0.78
CA VAL A 103 5.61 -31.31 0.74
C VAL A 103 4.95 -30.39 1.77
N GLU A 104 3.63 -30.39 1.88
CA GLU A 104 2.89 -29.59 2.88
C GLU A 104 3.29 -29.99 4.30
N ARG A 105 3.35 -31.30 4.59
CA ARG A 105 3.78 -31.81 5.91
C ARG A 105 5.17 -31.34 6.32
N TRP A 106 6.10 -31.18 5.38
CA TRP A 106 7.49 -30.80 5.69
C TRP A 106 7.76 -29.30 5.61
N ASN A 107 6.97 -28.56 4.83
CA ASN A 107 7.28 -27.16 4.51
C ASN A 107 6.13 -26.19 4.81
N GLY A 108 4.90 -26.65 5.07
CA GLY A 108 3.68 -25.84 5.10
C GLY A 108 3.75 -24.61 6.00
N ASP A 109 4.49 -24.68 7.11
CA ASP A 109 4.72 -23.53 8.01
C ASP A 109 5.41 -22.33 7.31
N PHE A 110 6.14 -22.58 6.22
CA PHE A 110 6.92 -21.61 5.44
C PHE A 110 6.34 -21.37 4.04
N LEU A 111 5.20 -21.98 3.69
CA LEU A 111 4.51 -21.76 2.41
C LEU A 111 3.34 -20.78 2.61
N TRP A 112 3.60 -19.49 2.51
CA TRP A 112 2.58 -18.47 2.75
C TRP A 112 2.94 -17.12 2.12
N ALA A 113 1.94 -16.49 1.50
CA ALA A 113 2.05 -15.10 1.06
C ALA A 113 2.05 -14.14 2.27
N PRO A 114 2.70 -12.96 2.20
CA PRO A 114 2.66 -11.95 3.26
C PRO A 114 1.24 -11.67 3.79
N ALA A 115 1.13 -11.23 5.04
CA ALA A 115 -0.11 -11.22 5.82
C ALA A 115 -1.22 -10.23 5.38
N SER A 116 -1.23 -9.76 4.13
CA SER A 116 -2.16 -8.75 3.61
C SER A 116 -3.54 -9.29 3.15
N GLN A 117 -3.86 -10.57 3.41
CA GLN A 117 -5.06 -11.21 2.85
C GLN A 117 -6.38 -10.88 3.59
N THR A 118 -6.33 -10.17 4.71
CA THR A 118 -7.55 -9.75 5.41
C THR A 118 -8.36 -8.74 4.59
N SER A 119 -9.70 -8.81 4.68
CA SER A 119 -10.61 -7.82 4.12
C SER A 119 -10.74 -6.58 5.01
N ASP A 120 -10.33 -6.65 6.28
CA ASP A 120 -10.32 -5.50 7.17
C ASP A 120 -9.22 -4.52 6.74
N VAL A 121 -9.62 -3.28 6.50
CA VAL A 121 -8.73 -2.25 5.94
C VAL A 121 -7.64 -1.82 6.92
N ILE A 122 -7.95 -1.78 8.22
CA ILE A 122 -7.01 -1.35 9.27
C ILE A 122 -5.92 -2.39 9.45
N THR A 123 -6.34 -3.65 9.55
CA THR A 123 -5.43 -4.77 9.72
C THR A 123 -4.60 -5.01 8.46
N ARG A 124 -5.22 -4.96 7.27
CA ARG A 124 -4.51 -5.08 5.99
C ARG A 124 -3.45 -3.99 5.84
N PHE A 125 -3.81 -2.74 6.13
CA PHE A 125 -2.87 -1.63 6.09
C PHE A 125 -1.66 -1.88 7.00
N GLY A 126 -1.90 -2.31 8.25
CA GLY A 126 -0.84 -2.61 9.20
C GLY A 126 0.10 -3.70 8.71
N ASP A 127 -0.44 -4.76 8.12
CA ASP A 127 0.35 -5.90 7.61
C ASP A 127 1.17 -5.54 6.37
N GLU A 128 0.59 -4.78 5.44
CA GLU A 128 1.30 -4.29 4.24
C GLU A 128 2.40 -3.30 4.61
N ALA A 129 2.12 -2.36 5.52
CA ALA A 129 3.11 -1.43 6.04
C ALA A 129 4.26 -2.17 6.73
N ARG A 130 3.95 -3.16 7.58
CA ARG A 130 4.94 -3.94 8.31
C ARG A 130 5.83 -4.77 7.39
N ALA A 131 5.26 -5.37 6.35
CA ALA A 131 6.02 -6.14 5.37
C ALA A 131 7.05 -5.29 4.60
N VAL A 132 6.84 -3.98 4.43
CA VAL A 132 7.76 -3.10 3.69
C VAL A 132 8.70 -2.31 4.60
N PHE A 133 8.18 -1.78 5.71
CA PHE A 133 8.89 -0.82 6.57
C PHE A 133 9.34 -1.42 7.91
N GLY A 134 8.97 -2.66 8.21
CA GLY A 134 9.14 -3.26 9.53
C GLY A 134 8.10 -2.75 10.54
N PRO A 135 8.28 -3.02 11.84
CA PRO A 135 7.30 -2.68 12.87
C PRO A 135 6.93 -1.20 12.90
N ILE A 136 5.64 -0.92 12.84
CA ILE A 136 5.07 0.43 13.02
C ILE A 136 5.28 0.82 14.49
N PRO A 137 6.00 1.92 14.80
CA PRO A 137 6.15 2.38 16.16
C PRO A 137 4.83 2.93 16.70
N ASP A 138 4.69 2.93 18.03
CA ASP A 138 3.56 3.57 18.69
C ASP A 138 3.54 5.07 18.40
N GLY A 139 2.36 5.60 18.10
CA GLY A 139 2.17 7.04 17.94
C GLY A 139 2.20 7.75 19.29
N ASP A 140 3.37 8.19 19.74
CA ASP A 140 3.53 8.94 20.98
C ASP A 140 3.36 10.45 20.74
N CYS A 141 2.32 11.03 21.34
CA CYS A 141 2.05 12.47 21.29
C CYS A 141 2.20 13.17 22.66
N THR A 142 2.87 12.52 23.62
CA THR A 142 3.16 13.10 24.93
C THR A 142 4.17 14.25 24.83
N ASP A 143 4.18 15.14 25.83
CA ASP A 143 5.05 16.33 25.84
C ASP A 143 6.55 15.99 25.87
N ALA A 144 6.91 14.77 26.27
CA ALA A 144 8.31 14.33 26.34
C ALA A 144 8.90 14.05 24.96
N VAL A 145 8.07 13.65 23.99
CA VAL A 145 8.50 13.13 22.68
C VAL A 145 8.00 13.98 21.53
N ALA A 146 6.80 14.56 21.66
CA ALA A 146 6.15 15.27 20.58
C ALA A 146 6.36 16.78 20.66
N GLN A 147 6.53 17.40 19.50
CA GLN A 147 6.53 18.84 19.38
C GLN A 147 5.10 19.36 19.26
N VAL A 148 4.81 20.42 20.01
CA VAL A 148 3.54 21.16 19.91
C VAL A 148 3.62 22.12 18.74
N ILE A 149 2.58 22.10 17.91
CA ILE A 149 2.41 23.02 16.78
C ILE A 149 1.68 24.27 17.32
N PRO A 150 2.36 25.44 17.40
CA PRO A 150 1.78 26.67 17.89
C PRO A 150 0.89 27.32 16.82
N LEU A 151 -0.07 28.11 17.27
CA LEU A 151 -0.83 29.01 16.41
C LEU A 151 -0.14 30.38 16.33
N GLN A 152 -0.16 30.99 15.14
CA GLN A 152 0.39 32.33 14.92
C GLN A 152 -0.67 33.31 14.42
N ILE A 153 -0.70 34.50 15.02
CA ILE A 153 -1.58 35.61 14.65
C ILE A 153 -0.80 36.93 14.72
N ASP A 154 -0.73 37.61 13.59
CA ASP A 154 0.01 38.87 13.43
C ASP A 154 1.48 38.73 13.85
N GLY A 155 2.08 37.56 13.59
CA GLY A 155 3.46 37.23 13.99
C GLY A 155 3.64 36.84 15.46
N ASN A 156 2.56 36.83 16.26
CA ASN A 156 2.60 36.48 17.67
C ASN A 156 2.22 35.00 17.86
N VAL A 157 2.85 34.34 18.84
CA VAL A 157 2.45 33.00 19.27
C VAL A 157 1.21 33.11 20.15
N VAL A 158 0.22 32.29 19.85
CA VAL A 158 -1.08 32.29 20.53
C VAL A 158 -1.27 31.00 21.32
N ASP A 159 -1.68 31.13 22.58
CA ASP A 159 -2.09 30.01 23.44
C ASP A 159 -3.38 30.34 24.21
N LEU A 160 -4.16 29.33 24.59
CA LEU A 160 -5.43 29.53 25.31
C LEU A 160 -5.22 29.33 26.82
N LYS A 161 -5.40 30.41 27.60
CA LYS A 161 -5.11 30.41 29.04
C LYS A 161 -6.17 31.17 29.84
N PRO A 162 -6.31 30.88 31.15
CA PRO A 162 -7.10 31.73 32.04
C PRO A 162 -6.50 33.14 32.10
N ASN A 163 -7.27 34.18 31.76
CA ASN A 163 -6.80 35.56 31.80
C ASN A 163 -6.87 36.12 33.24
N PRO A 164 -5.72 36.33 33.92
CA PRO A 164 -5.71 36.78 35.32
C PRO A 164 -6.18 38.24 35.49
N ALA A 165 -6.26 39.01 34.41
CA ALA A 165 -6.69 40.41 34.46
C ALA A 165 -8.22 40.57 34.51
N LYS A 166 -9.00 39.50 34.31
CA LYS A 166 -10.48 39.53 34.31
C LYS A 166 -11.04 38.71 35.47
N PRO A 167 -12.10 39.18 36.15
CA PRO A 167 -12.76 38.42 37.22
C PRO A 167 -13.17 37.02 36.76
N GLY A 168 -12.90 36.01 37.58
CA GLY A 168 -13.20 34.61 37.26
C GLY A 168 -12.21 33.94 36.30
N ASN A 169 -11.17 34.65 35.85
CA ASN A 169 -10.11 34.15 34.98
C ASN A 169 -10.63 33.37 33.76
N PRO A 170 -11.49 33.97 32.91
CA PRO A 170 -12.03 33.29 31.73
C PRO A 170 -10.91 32.82 30.81
N LEU A 171 -11.14 31.73 30.07
CA LEU A 171 -10.23 31.29 29.04
C LEU A 171 -10.22 32.28 27.89
N GLU A 172 -9.05 32.84 27.60
CA GLU A 172 -8.83 33.77 26.49
C GLU A 172 -7.49 33.45 25.82
N PHE A 173 -7.37 33.83 24.55
CA PHE A 173 -6.19 33.64 23.74
C PHE A 173 -5.15 34.69 24.11
N GLU A 174 -4.05 34.24 24.70
CA GLU A 174 -2.87 35.05 25.04
C GLU A 174 -1.97 35.16 23.82
N HIS A 175 -1.68 36.39 23.37
CA HIS A 175 -0.76 36.65 22.26
C HIS A 175 0.59 37.07 22.82
N ARG A 176 1.65 36.36 22.44
CA ARG A 176 3.03 36.67 22.84
C ARG A 176 3.91 36.97 21.64
N ASP A 177 4.70 38.03 21.76
CA ASP A 177 5.68 38.39 20.73
C ASP A 177 6.89 37.44 20.74
N ALA A 178 7.87 37.72 19.87
CA ALA A 178 9.12 36.97 19.76
C ALA A 178 9.96 36.94 21.04
N ALA A 179 9.85 37.98 21.88
CA ALA A 179 10.53 38.04 23.18
C ALA A 179 9.75 37.34 24.30
N GLY A 180 8.58 36.76 23.97
CA GLY A 180 7.68 36.11 24.91
C GLY A 180 6.84 37.07 25.75
N ALA A 181 6.84 38.38 25.45
CA ALA A 181 6.03 39.36 26.17
C ALA A 181 4.57 39.27 25.73
N ILE A 182 3.65 39.39 26.69
CA ILE A 182 2.21 39.41 26.39
C ILE A 182 1.88 40.75 25.72
N VAL A 183 1.37 40.71 24.50
CA VAL A 183 1.02 41.91 23.73
C VAL A 183 -0.49 42.19 23.72
N LYS A 184 -1.33 41.15 23.71
CA LYS A 184 -2.79 41.27 23.79
C LYS A 184 -3.45 39.96 24.23
N TRP A 185 -4.72 40.09 24.62
CA TRP A 185 -5.63 38.96 24.85
C TRP A 185 -6.84 39.10 23.91
N THR A 186 -7.32 37.99 23.36
CA THR A 186 -8.56 37.95 22.56
C THR A 186 -9.47 36.84 23.07
N ASP A 187 -10.78 37.00 22.91
CA ASP A 187 -11.80 36.01 23.28
C ASP A 187 -12.13 35.04 22.12
N THR A 188 -11.74 35.40 20.90
CA THR A 188 -12.05 34.68 19.66
C THR A 188 -10.85 34.64 18.71
N ILE A 189 -10.87 33.67 17.82
CA ILE A 189 -9.91 33.49 16.73
C ILE A 189 -10.67 33.14 15.46
N GLY A 190 -10.86 34.14 14.58
CA GLY A 190 -11.42 33.91 13.24
C GLY A 190 -10.38 33.91 12.13
N ARG A 191 -9.13 34.32 12.44
CA ARG A 191 -8.04 34.42 11.47
C ARG A 191 -6.72 34.04 12.10
N CYS A 192 -5.83 33.50 11.28
CA CYS A 192 -4.47 33.18 11.64
C CYS A 192 -3.53 33.44 10.47
N ASP A 193 -2.24 33.47 10.75
CA ASP A 193 -1.26 33.79 9.71
C ASP A 193 -1.20 32.70 8.63
N LYS A 194 -1.54 31.46 9.00
CA LYS A 194 -1.41 30.26 8.16
C LYS A 194 -2.57 29.27 8.36
N PRO A 195 -3.74 29.55 7.78
CA PRO A 195 -4.86 28.62 7.82
C PRO A 195 -4.55 27.30 7.10
N SER A 196 -5.11 26.18 7.59
CA SER A 196 -4.96 24.85 6.99
C SER A 196 -5.52 24.79 5.56
N LEU A 197 -4.72 24.26 4.63
CA LEU A 197 -5.14 24.08 3.23
C LEU A 197 -5.98 22.81 2.98
N ALA A 198 -6.17 21.93 3.97
CA ALA A 198 -6.86 20.64 3.77
C ALA A 198 -8.36 20.87 3.65
N GLY A 199 -8.86 21.87 4.39
CA GLY A 199 -10.22 22.34 4.23
C GLY A 199 -11.32 21.45 4.81
N SER A 200 -10.98 20.26 5.27
CA SER A 200 -11.83 19.30 6.01
C SER A 200 -11.50 19.28 7.51
N VAL A 201 -10.70 20.24 7.94
CA VAL A 201 -10.15 20.35 9.28
C VAL A 201 -10.08 21.81 9.72
N THR A 202 -9.92 22.05 11.02
CA THR A 202 -9.94 23.39 11.61
C THR A 202 -8.90 24.29 10.96
N TYR A 203 -9.32 25.46 10.45
CA TYR A 203 -8.44 26.36 9.69
C TYR A 203 -7.27 26.84 10.54
N CYS A 204 -7.57 27.39 11.72
CA CYS A 204 -6.57 27.97 12.61
C CYS A 204 -6.24 27.07 13.80
N GLY A 205 -6.43 25.74 13.68
CA GLY A 205 -6.29 24.78 14.77
C GLY A 205 -4.97 24.92 15.55
N MET A 206 -5.00 24.80 16.86
CA MET A 206 -3.83 25.00 17.72
C MET A 206 -3.53 23.78 18.60
N ASN A 207 -2.32 23.72 19.16
CA ASN A 207 -1.92 22.70 20.13
C ASN A 207 -2.05 21.25 19.63
N SER A 208 -2.04 21.06 18.30
CA SER A 208 -1.79 19.76 17.67
C SER A 208 -0.34 19.35 17.92
N ARG A 209 -0.07 18.04 17.87
CA ARG A 209 1.25 17.50 18.20
C ARG A 209 1.79 16.60 17.11
N MET A 210 3.11 16.60 16.97
CA MET A 210 3.82 15.77 16.01
C MET A 210 4.99 15.07 16.69
N SER A 211 5.15 13.78 16.44
CA SER A 211 6.33 13.03 16.84
C SER A 211 6.97 12.34 15.65
N ARG A 212 8.26 12.03 15.83
CA ARG A 212 9.11 11.47 14.80
C ARG A 212 9.95 10.35 15.37
N VAL A 213 9.95 9.21 14.69
CA VAL A 213 10.78 8.05 15.02
C VAL A 213 11.57 7.67 13.78
N VAL A 214 12.90 7.58 13.91
CA VAL A 214 13.81 7.20 12.81
C VAL A 214 14.46 5.87 13.16
N LYS A 215 14.34 4.88 12.26
CA LYS A 215 14.97 3.57 12.36
C LYS A 215 15.68 3.26 11.04
N GLY A 216 17.01 3.42 11.01
CA GLY A 216 17.80 3.26 9.79
C GLY A 216 17.32 4.21 8.68
N ASN A 217 16.94 3.65 7.54
CA ASN A 217 16.42 4.39 6.38
C ASN A 217 14.92 4.71 6.45
N VAL A 218 14.21 4.14 7.44
CA VAL A 218 12.77 4.34 7.63
C VAL A 218 12.52 5.43 8.67
N GLU A 219 11.61 6.32 8.33
CA GLU A 219 11.12 7.38 9.20
C GLU A 219 9.62 7.26 9.37
N TRP A 220 9.19 7.33 10.63
CA TRP A 220 7.80 7.35 11.02
C TRP A 220 7.44 8.71 11.61
N LEU A 221 6.35 9.30 11.14
CA LEU A 221 5.78 10.53 11.67
C LEU A 221 4.38 10.25 12.20
N SER A 222 4.08 10.70 13.41
CA SER A 222 2.74 10.62 14.00
C SER A 222 2.18 12.01 14.26
N PHE A 223 0.90 12.21 13.95
CA PHE A 223 0.22 13.49 14.00
C PHE A 223 -1.05 13.41 14.83
N CYS A 224 -1.04 14.01 16.01
CA CYS A 224 -2.21 14.12 16.87
C CYS A 224 -2.85 15.49 16.68
N ARG A 225 -3.91 15.52 15.86
CA ARG A 225 -4.51 16.75 15.37
C ARG A 225 -5.77 17.10 16.16
N LYS A 226 -5.80 18.31 16.70
CA LYS A 226 -7.00 18.91 17.29
C LYS A 226 -7.83 19.55 16.19
N SER A 227 -9.08 19.15 16.08
CA SER A 227 -10.03 19.69 15.13
C SER A 227 -11.47 19.51 15.62
N THR A 228 -12.33 20.40 15.16
CA THR A 228 -13.76 20.48 15.49
C THR A 228 -14.59 20.36 14.22
N SER A 229 -15.88 20.00 14.34
CA SER A 229 -16.79 19.92 13.20
C SER A 229 -17.16 21.28 12.61
N SER A 230 -17.08 22.37 13.39
CA SER A 230 -17.27 23.74 12.92
C SER A 230 -16.10 24.24 12.08
N LEU A 231 -14.94 23.55 12.16
CA LEU A 231 -13.66 23.98 11.59
C LEU A 231 -13.13 25.30 12.20
N GLU A 232 -13.73 25.75 13.29
CA GLU A 232 -13.35 26.96 14.04
C GLU A 232 -12.79 26.61 15.42
N ILE A 233 -12.05 27.56 15.99
CA ILE A 233 -11.59 27.49 17.38
C ILE A 233 -12.60 28.19 18.28
N GLU A 234 -12.90 27.55 19.40
CA GLU A 234 -13.69 28.11 20.50
C GLU A 234 -12.81 28.27 21.75
N PRO A 235 -13.07 29.26 22.63
CA PRO A 235 -12.29 29.48 23.85
C PRO A 235 -12.67 28.47 24.95
N ASP A 236 -12.56 27.17 24.66
CA ASP A 236 -12.90 26.09 25.58
C ASP A 236 -11.67 25.22 25.95
N ALA A 237 -11.84 24.36 26.95
CA ALA A 237 -10.74 23.55 27.48
C ALA A 237 -10.12 22.57 26.46
N TYR A 238 -10.80 22.20 25.37
CA TYR A 238 -10.28 21.30 24.33
C TYR A 238 -9.01 21.87 23.70
N TRP A 239 -8.95 23.18 23.48
CA TRP A 239 -7.84 23.83 22.78
C TRP A 239 -6.64 24.14 23.68
N GLN A 240 -6.76 23.98 24.99
CA GLN A 240 -5.65 24.17 25.91
C GLN A 240 -4.52 23.16 25.65
N ARG A 241 -3.27 23.61 25.80
CA ARG A 241 -2.08 22.77 25.64
C ARG A 241 -2.04 21.57 26.56
N SER A 242 -2.58 21.72 27.77
CA SER A 242 -2.66 20.69 28.82
C SER A 242 -3.75 19.65 28.57
N ASN A 243 -4.74 19.94 27.72
CA ASN A 243 -5.82 19.00 27.44
C ASN A 243 -5.31 17.95 26.44
N PRO A 244 -5.34 16.65 26.79
CA PRO A 244 -4.71 15.63 25.99
C PRO A 244 -5.54 15.12 24.81
N LYS A 245 -6.77 15.62 24.66
CA LYS A 245 -7.71 15.12 23.66
C LYS A 245 -7.42 15.66 22.28
N PHE A 246 -7.64 14.82 21.27
CA PHE A 246 -7.52 15.19 19.87
C PHE A 246 -8.41 14.31 19.00
N SER A 247 -8.80 14.83 17.83
CA SER A 247 -9.83 14.20 16.99
C SER A 247 -9.27 13.24 15.94
N ARG A 248 -8.02 13.42 15.49
CA ARG A 248 -7.45 12.68 14.36
C ARG A 248 -6.02 12.24 14.61
N LEU A 249 -5.70 10.98 14.32
CA LEU A 249 -4.35 10.42 14.35
C LEU A 249 -3.87 10.18 12.91
N GLY A 250 -2.82 10.88 12.49
CA GLY A 250 -2.11 10.56 11.25
C GLY A 250 -0.86 9.73 11.55
N ILE A 251 -0.57 8.69 10.77
CA ILE A 251 0.69 7.95 10.85
C ILE A 251 1.27 7.82 9.44
N ILE A 252 2.54 8.15 9.30
CA ILE A 252 3.25 8.13 8.02
C ILE A 252 4.54 7.36 8.19
N GLY A 253 4.78 6.40 7.29
CA GLY A 253 6.07 5.75 7.12
C GLY A 253 6.70 6.19 5.80
N PHE A 254 7.99 6.50 5.80
CA PHE A 254 8.74 6.89 4.61
C PHE A 254 10.11 6.24 4.60
N ASN A 255 10.49 5.63 3.47
CA ASN A 255 11.82 5.12 3.22
C ASN A 255 12.62 6.14 2.41
N ARG A 256 13.70 6.61 3.02
CA ARG A 256 14.54 7.69 2.48
C ARG A 256 15.37 7.29 1.26
N GLU A 257 15.64 6.01 1.10
CA GLU A 257 16.44 5.47 0.00
C GLU A 257 15.56 5.16 -1.22
N THR A 258 14.40 4.52 -0.99
CA THR A 258 13.54 4.03 -2.07
C THR A 258 12.42 4.99 -2.45
N GLY A 259 12.09 5.97 -1.61
CA GLY A 259 10.93 6.83 -1.80
C GLY A 259 9.59 6.13 -1.51
N GLU A 260 9.62 4.92 -0.94
CA GLU A 260 8.41 4.22 -0.49
C GLU A 260 7.74 5.00 0.64
N ILE A 261 6.42 5.16 0.54
CA ILE A 261 5.60 5.89 1.52
C ILE A 261 4.35 5.09 1.86
N VAL A 262 3.96 5.15 3.13
CA VAL A 262 2.70 4.60 3.64
C VAL A 262 2.06 5.63 4.55
N PHE A 263 0.73 5.70 4.53
CA PHE A 263 0.01 6.72 5.30
C PHE A 263 -1.32 6.18 5.80
N PHE A 264 -1.61 6.50 7.05
CA PHE A 264 -2.82 6.19 7.76
C PHE A 264 -3.44 7.49 8.28
N ASP A 265 -4.73 7.72 7.99
CA ASP A 265 -5.53 8.78 8.61
C ASP A 265 -6.64 8.16 9.44
N GLY A 266 -6.35 7.98 10.72
CA GLY A 266 -7.30 7.45 11.67
C GLY A 266 -8.18 8.56 12.24
N THR A 267 -9.48 8.44 12.03
CA THR A 267 -10.47 8.96 12.98
C THR A 267 -10.89 7.84 13.92
N LYS A 268 -11.46 8.18 15.06
CA LYS A 268 -11.95 7.19 16.02
C LYS A 268 -13.45 7.03 15.86
N LYS A 269 -13.95 5.78 15.88
CA LYS A 269 -15.36 5.48 15.57
C LYS A 269 -16.41 6.19 16.45
N ARG A 270 -16.09 6.56 17.70
CA ARG A 270 -17.09 7.05 18.69
C ARG A 270 -16.63 8.09 19.72
N LYS A 271 -15.33 8.38 19.89
CA LYS A 271 -14.77 9.30 20.91
C LYS A 271 -13.50 9.96 20.40
N ASP A 272 -13.00 11.01 21.06
CA ASP A 272 -11.65 11.54 20.79
C ASP A 272 -10.55 10.56 21.21
N PHE A 273 -9.36 10.72 20.63
CA PHE A 273 -8.13 10.15 21.14
C PHE A 273 -7.62 10.96 22.33
N ASP A 274 -6.75 10.36 23.16
CA ASP A 274 -6.15 10.97 24.35
C ASP A 274 -4.68 10.53 24.46
N TRP A 275 -3.73 11.43 24.23
CA TRP A 275 -2.31 11.06 24.17
C TRP A 275 -1.69 10.74 25.54
N THR A 276 -2.45 10.75 26.63
CA THR A 276 -2.00 10.16 27.91
C THR A 276 -2.09 8.64 27.91
N GLN A 277 -2.75 8.06 26.90
CA GLN A 277 -2.91 6.62 26.73
C GLN A 277 -2.11 6.16 25.51
N SER A 278 -1.52 4.97 25.59
CA SER A 278 -0.93 4.31 24.44
C SER A 278 -2.02 3.87 23.46
N PHE A 279 -1.74 4.01 22.16
CA PHE A 279 -2.61 3.54 21.10
C PHE A 279 -1.97 2.37 20.38
N VAL A 280 -2.76 1.33 20.15
CA VAL A 280 -2.30 0.22 19.32
C VAL A 280 -2.12 0.69 17.87
N PRO A 281 -0.99 0.40 17.22
CA PRO A 281 -0.82 0.74 15.81
C PRO A 281 -1.80 -0.02 14.92
N PRO A 282 -2.10 0.48 13.71
CA PRO A 282 -2.89 -0.26 12.74
C PRO A 282 -2.36 -1.68 12.52
N GLY A 283 -3.23 -2.68 12.60
CA GLY A 283 -2.86 -4.10 12.48
C GLY A 283 -2.09 -4.68 13.68
N GLY A 284 -2.10 -4.03 14.84
CA GLY A 284 -1.47 -4.52 16.08
C GLY A 284 0.06 -4.36 16.11
N HIS A 285 0.69 -4.75 17.20
CA HIS A 285 2.15 -4.64 17.33
C HIS A 285 2.90 -5.74 16.56
N SER A 286 2.22 -6.85 16.25
CA SER A 286 2.75 -7.95 15.45
C SER A 286 1.66 -8.68 14.68
N TYR A 287 2.06 -9.53 13.73
CA TYR A 287 1.14 -10.43 13.02
C TYR A 287 0.39 -11.40 13.95
N SER A 288 1.01 -11.79 15.07
CA SER A 288 0.42 -12.72 16.06
C SER A 288 -0.38 -12.03 17.16
N ASP A 289 -0.34 -10.68 17.24
CA ASP A 289 -1.03 -9.86 18.24
C ASP A 289 -2.54 -9.79 17.99
N ARG A 290 -3.25 -10.91 18.22
CA ARG A 290 -4.71 -11.00 17.98
C ARG A 290 -5.49 -9.95 18.77
N GLN A 291 -5.09 -9.67 20.00
CA GLN A 291 -5.78 -8.72 20.86
C GLN A 291 -5.56 -7.28 20.39
N GLY A 292 -4.31 -6.89 20.09
CA GLY A 292 -4.00 -5.58 19.55
C GLY A 292 -4.63 -5.35 18.18
N ARG A 293 -4.65 -6.35 17.32
CA ARG A 293 -5.34 -6.29 16.01
C ARG A 293 -6.83 -5.99 16.18
N ALA A 294 -7.54 -6.77 17.00
CA ALA A 294 -8.96 -6.52 17.29
C ALA A 294 -9.19 -5.15 17.95
N ALA A 295 -8.28 -4.71 18.83
CA ALA A 295 -8.34 -3.39 19.43
C ALA A 295 -8.16 -2.27 18.39
N ALA A 296 -7.25 -2.42 17.42
CA ALA A 296 -7.03 -1.47 16.34
C ALA A 296 -8.27 -1.37 15.43
N GLU A 297 -8.85 -2.51 15.03
CA GLU A 297 -10.07 -2.58 14.23
C GLU A 297 -11.27 -1.91 14.92
N ALA A 298 -11.37 -2.04 16.25
CA ALA A 298 -12.42 -1.40 17.05
C ALA A 298 -12.17 0.11 17.25
N LEU A 299 -10.90 0.52 17.32
CA LEU A 299 -10.49 1.90 17.59
C LEU A 299 -10.66 2.79 16.36
N TYR A 300 -10.15 2.36 15.21
CA TYR A 300 -10.01 3.20 14.03
C TYR A 300 -11.20 3.11 13.07
N ASP A 301 -11.53 4.25 12.46
CA ASP A 301 -12.44 4.32 11.32
C ASP A 301 -11.71 3.85 10.05
N PRO A 302 -12.28 2.90 9.28
CA PRO A 302 -11.66 2.39 8.06
C PRO A 302 -11.76 3.36 6.86
N THR A 303 -12.45 4.49 6.99
CA THR A 303 -12.62 5.46 5.90
C THR A 303 -11.45 6.44 5.85
N PHE A 304 -10.56 6.24 4.88
CA PHE A 304 -9.47 7.19 4.62
C PHE A 304 -10.04 8.51 4.09
N GLN A 305 -9.64 9.62 4.70
CA GLN A 305 -10.09 10.95 4.30
C GLN A 305 -9.03 11.73 3.52
N ILE A 306 -7.75 11.35 3.64
CA ILE A 306 -6.63 12.04 3.00
C ILE A 306 -6.11 11.25 1.80
N ALA A 307 -5.88 11.95 0.68
CA ALA A 307 -5.21 11.39 -0.48
C ALA A 307 -3.68 11.51 -0.33
N CYS A 308 -2.98 10.42 0.02
CA CYS A 308 -1.53 10.29 0.01
C CYS A 308 -0.86 10.69 -1.32
N SER A 309 -1.55 10.53 -2.46
CA SER A 309 -1.09 11.09 -3.74
C SER A 309 -1.04 12.63 -3.78
N ALA A 310 -1.49 13.31 -2.72
CA ALA A 310 -1.35 14.75 -2.51
C ALA A 310 -0.40 15.07 -1.32
N CYS A 311 0.24 14.06 -0.73
CA CYS A 311 1.07 14.22 0.47
C CYS A 311 2.58 14.04 0.19
N HIS A 312 2.98 13.88 -1.07
CA HIS A 312 4.34 13.46 -1.47
C HIS A 312 5.14 14.54 -2.19
N ASP A 313 4.79 15.81 -2.00
CA ASP A 313 5.58 16.89 -2.60
C ASP A 313 6.95 17.01 -1.90
N ASN A 314 8.00 17.07 -2.71
CA ASN A 314 9.41 17.28 -2.34
C ASN A 314 10.12 16.13 -1.60
N LYS A 315 11.32 15.79 -2.08
CA LYS A 315 12.25 14.84 -1.47
C LYS A 315 12.93 15.35 -0.19
N ARG A 316 12.13 15.80 0.75
CA ARG A 316 12.35 15.85 2.20
C ARG A 316 10.95 15.80 2.75
N ALA A 317 10.62 14.81 3.59
CA ALA A 317 9.27 14.52 4.08
C ALA A 317 8.45 15.76 4.47
N SER A 318 7.81 16.39 3.49
CA SER A 318 6.66 17.26 3.67
C SER A 318 5.43 16.38 3.60
N VAL A 319 5.45 15.31 4.41
CA VAL A 319 4.23 14.59 4.76
C VAL A 319 3.52 15.39 5.82
N VAL A 320 3.22 16.60 5.41
CA VAL A 320 2.62 17.64 6.17
C VAL A 320 1.21 17.68 5.64
N ASP A 321 0.33 17.00 6.36
CA ASP A 321 -1.07 17.39 6.38
C ASP A 321 -1.13 18.93 6.33
N PRO A 322 -2.02 19.56 5.56
CA PRO A 322 -2.12 21.00 5.54
C PRO A 322 -2.32 21.68 6.92
N HIS A 323 -2.64 20.93 7.98
CA HIS A 323 -2.49 21.41 9.36
C HIS A 323 -1.07 21.81 9.79
N ILE A 324 -0.01 21.21 9.23
CA ILE A 324 1.37 21.70 9.41
C ILE A 324 1.80 22.67 8.31
N GLY A 325 0.84 23.11 7.47
CA GLY A 325 0.90 24.40 6.76
C GLY A 325 1.04 25.61 7.70
N MET A 326 0.85 25.43 9.02
CA MET A 326 1.26 26.42 10.04
C MET A 326 2.79 26.51 10.24
N ALA A 327 3.54 25.53 9.79
CA ALA A 327 5.00 25.51 9.94
C ALA A 327 5.70 26.28 8.84
N ARG A 328 6.84 26.92 9.17
CA ARG A 328 7.67 27.54 8.12
C ARG A 328 8.43 26.46 7.36
N VAL A 329 8.39 26.52 6.02
CA VAL A 329 9.42 25.92 5.16
C VAL A 329 10.60 26.91 5.18
N GLY A 330 11.37 26.91 6.28
CA GLY A 330 12.35 27.97 6.54
C GLY A 330 12.79 28.04 8.01
N PHE A 331 14.06 28.32 8.27
CA PHE A 331 14.68 28.63 9.58
C PHE A 331 15.94 29.47 9.38
N SER A 332 16.16 30.48 10.22
CA SER A 332 17.48 31.13 10.28
C SER A 332 18.55 30.08 10.64
N SER A 333 19.64 30.02 9.86
CA SER A 333 20.78 29.11 10.08
C SER A 333 21.56 29.41 11.38
N ASP A 334 21.24 30.51 12.06
CA ASP A 334 21.74 30.85 13.39
C ASP A 334 21.03 29.98 14.46
N ALA A 335 21.40 28.70 14.51
CA ALA A 335 21.10 27.86 15.66
C ALA A 335 21.65 28.54 16.93
N GLY A 336 20.75 29.08 17.77
CA GLY A 336 21.11 29.67 19.06
C GLY A 336 20.82 31.16 19.25
N LYS A 337 20.08 31.83 18.36
CA LYS A 337 19.52 33.16 18.69
C LYS A 337 18.00 33.11 18.86
N GLU A 338 17.54 33.65 19.98
CA GLU A 338 16.16 33.80 20.49
C GLU A 338 15.20 34.61 19.59
N ARG A 339 15.43 34.69 18.27
CA ARG A 339 14.72 35.64 17.39
C ARG A 339 13.62 35.05 16.52
N ASP A 340 13.41 33.74 16.51
CA ASP A 340 12.30 33.13 15.76
C ASP A 340 11.34 32.38 16.70
N PRO A 341 10.22 32.97 17.12
CA PRO A 341 9.20 32.31 17.93
C PRO A 341 8.36 31.28 17.12
N ALA A 342 8.68 31.08 15.84
CA ALA A 342 7.88 30.30 14.90
C ALA A 342 8.32 28.84 14.82
N PHE A 343 7.36 27.93 14.82
CA PHE A 343 7.59 26.49 14.58
C PHE A 343 8.19 26.28 13.18
N SER A 344 9.41 25.74 13.17
CA SER A 344 10.12 25.32 11.97
C SER A 344 10.14 23.80 11.87
N LEU A 345 9.94 23.29 10.65
CA LEU A 345 10.14 21.87 10.36
C LEU A 345 11.62 21.50 10.23
N GLY A 346 12.57 22.45 10.36
CA GLY A 346 13.99 22.25 10.05
C GLY A 346 14.64 21.01 10.66
N ASP A 347 14.34 20.70 11.92
CA ASP A 347 14.86 19.53 12.62
C ASP A 347 14.09 18.22 12.31
N TYR A 348 12.88 18.35 11.76
CA TYR A 348 11.98 17.25 11.42
C TYR A 348 12.04 16.87 9.94
N LEU A 349 12.53 17.76 9.07
CA LEU A 349 12.80 17.45 7.68
C LEU A 349 14.09 16.62 7.57
N PRO A 350 14.10 15.54 6.77
CA PRO A 350 15.31 14.79 6.47
C PRO A 350 16.39 15.73 5.89
N LYS A 351 17.63 15.67 6.41
CA LYS A 351 18.74 16.54 5.98
C LYS A 351 19.31 16.21 4.58
N MET A 352 18.77 15.22 3.86
CA MET A 352 19.40 14.68 2.65
C MET A 352 19.19 15.57 1.40
N SER A 353 20.05 15.36 0.41
CA SER A 353 20.04 16.07 -0.88
C SER A 353 18.88 15.63 -1.76
N ARG A 354 18.29 16.63 -2.42
CA ARG A 354 17.19 16.48 -3.37
C ARG A 354 17.71 15.79 -4.63
N SER A 355 17.13 14.66 -5.01
CA SER A 355 17.36 14.04 -6.31
C SER A 355 16.17 14.37 -7.22
N ASP A 356 16.27 14.24 -8.53
CA ASP A 356 15.10 14.28 -9.44
C ASP A 356 14.62 12.87 -9.84
N ASN A 357 15.36 11.83 -9.41
CA ASN A 357 15.23 10.43 -9.85
C ASN A 357 14.71 9.47 -8.75
N SER A 358 13.79 9.91 -7.89
CA SER A 358 13.27 9.13 -6.75
C SER A 358 11.76 9.32 -6.76
N PRO A 359 11.09 8.71 -7.75
CA PRO A 359 9.65 8.63 -7.77
C PRO A 359 9.14 8.01 -6.46
N PHE A 360 7.91 8.35 -6.05
CA PHE A 360 7.34 7.79 -4.84
C PHE A 360 6.62 6.47 -5.16
N ARG A 361 6.59 5.57 -4.17
CA ARG A 361 5.83 4.33 -4.23
C ARG A 361 4.90 4.27 -3.03
N ILE A 362 3.60 4.15 -3.26
CA ILE A 362 2.62 4.07 -2.18
C ILE A 362 2.42 2.61 -1.80
N ILE A 363 2.61 2.30 -0.52
CA ILE A 363 2.27 1.01 0.08
C ILE A 363 0.88 1.13 0.70
N GLY A 364 0.00 0.17 0.40
CA GLY A 364 -1.38 0.14 0.87
C GLY A 364 -2.34 -0.20 -0.27
N SER A 365 -2.71 -1.48 -0.42
CA SER A 365 -3.55 -1.94 -1.53
C SER A 365 -4.94 -1.31 -1.51
N GLY A 366 -5.54 -1.17 -0.32
CA GLY A 366 -6.85 -0.52 -0.16
C GLY A 366 -6.84 0.98 -0.49
N TYR A 367 -5.75 1.66 -0.13
CA TYR A 367 -5.56 3.07 -0.47
C TYR A 367 -5.35 3.23 -1.98
N THR A 368 -4.40 2.48 -2.54
CA THR A 368 -4.05 2.57 -3.96
C THR A 368 -5.20 2.11 -4.87
N SER A 369 -6.05 1.18 -4.44
CA SER A 369 -7.29 0.84 -5.15
C SER A 369 -8.28 2.00 -5.20
N THR A 370 -8.47 2.68 -4.07
CA THR A 370 -9.42 3.79 -3.94
C THR A 370 -8.98 5.01 -4.75
N HIS A 371 -7.66 5.28 -4.78
CA HIS A 371 -7.09 6.46 -5.44
C HIS A 371 -6.39 6.17 -6.79
N ALA A 372 -6.65 5.00 -7.38
CA ALA A 372 -6.05 4.49 -8.62
C ALA A 372 -5.93 5.54 -9.75
N ALA A 373 -7.01 6.27 -10.02
CA ALA A 373 -7.05 7.26 -11.09
C ALA A 373 -6.24 8.52 -10.75
N ALA A 374 -6.18 8.92 -9.48
CA ALA A 374 -5.37 10.05 -9.04
C ALA A 374 -3.88 9.70 -9.09
N ILE A 375 -3.50 8.51 -8.61
CA ILE A 375 -2.12 8.02 -8.62
C ILE A 375 -1.58 7.92 -10.06
N ARG A 376 -2.34 7.29 -10.98
CA ARG A 376 -1.93 7.17 -12.40
C ARG A 376 -1.79 8.50 -13.12
N ARG A 377 -2.50 9.54 -12.67
CA ARG A 377 -2.43 10.90 -13.23
C ARG A 377 -1.42 11.79 -12.51
N ALA A 378 -0.82 11.33 -11.41
CA ALA A 378 0.16 12.12 -10.67
C ALA A 378 1.42 12.30 -11.53
N LYS A 379 1.71 13.55 -11.89
CA LYS A 379 2.90 13.93 -12.64
C LYS A 379 3.68 15.03 -11.93
N SER A 380 5.00 14.99 -12.05
CA SER A 380 5.86 16.10 -11.71
C SER A 380 5.84 17.08 -12.87
N VAL A 381 5.93 18.35 -12.54
CA VAL A 381 6.05 19.45 -13.50
C VAL A 381 7.33 20.20 -13.21
N VAL A 382 7.98 20.63 -14.28
CA VAL A 382 9.05 21.63 -14.22
C VAL A 382 8.37 22.99 -14.23
N ASP A 383 8.75 23.91 -13.32
CA ASP A 383 8.33 25.30 -13.45
C ASP A 383 9.04 25.95 -14.66
N PRO A 384 8.29 26.35 -15.71
CA PRO A 384 8.89 26.92 -16.91
C PRO A 384 9.63 28.25 -16.67
N GLY A 385 9.25 28.99 -15.62
CA GLY A 385 9.94 30.23 -15.22
C GLY A 385 11.15 29.98 -14.30
N GLY A 386 11.30 28.77 -13.76
CA GLY A 386 12.36 28.44 -12.80
C GLY A 386 12.21 29.07 -11.41
N ASN A 387 11.17 29.89 -11.18
CA ASN A 387 10.93 30.62 -9.95
C ASN A 387 10.67 29.68 -8.75
N CYS A 388 10.06 28.53 -9.01
CA CYS A 388 9.75 27.50 -8.01
C CYS A 388 10.82 26.40 -7.99
N THR A 389 11.35 26.00 -9.15
CA THR A 389 12.32 24.89 -9.29
C THR A 389 13.65 25.16 -8.57
N THR A 390 14.00 26.44 -8.42
CA THR A 390 15.16 26.91 -7.67
C THR A 390 15.08 26.55 -6.17
N CYS A 391 13.87 26.48 -5.62
CA CYS A 391 13.62 26.25 -4.20
C CYS A 391 12.99 24.87 -3.90
N HIS A 392 12.26 24.30 -4.87
CA HIS A 392 11.56 23.03 -4.81
C HIS A 392 11.96 22.14 -6.00
N THR A 393 12.56 20.97 -5.76
CA THR A 393 13.08 20.13 -6.86
C THR A 393 12.01 19.43 -7.68
N LEU A 394 10.81 19.28 -7.14
CA LEU A 394 9.69 18.65 -7.84
C LEU A 394 8.44 19.43 -7.45
N THR A 395 7.73 20.00 -8.42
CA THR A 395 6.36 20.47 -8.22
C THR A 395 5.43 19.38 -8.74
N THR A 396 4.45 18.92 -7.97
CA THR A 396 3.48 17.91 -8.47
C THR A 396 2.20 18.58 -8.96
N GLN A 397 1.53 17.98 -9.95
CA GLN A 397 0.21 18.46 -10.39
C GLN A 397 -0.82 18.45 -9.26
N ILE A 398 -0.77 17.48 -8.34
CA ILE A 398 -1.83 17.30 -7.33
C ILE A 398 -1.65 18.29 -6.17
N THR A 399 -0.44 18.48 -5.66
CA THR A 399 -0.16 19.43 -4.57
C THR A 399 -0.10 20.86 -5.07
N GLY A 400 0.53 21.10 -6.22
CA GLY A 400 0.75 22.43 -6.72
C GLY A 400 -0.53 23.18 -7.11
N GLN A 401 -1.61 22.48 -7.50
CA GLN A 401 -2.90 23.13 -7.82
C GLN A 401 -3.42 24.05 -6.71
N ARG A 402 -3.26 23.65 -5.44
CA ARG A 402 -3.67 24.45 -4.28
C ARG A 402 -2.48 25.11 -3.59
N PHE A 403 -1.44 24.32 -3.30
CA PHE A 403 -0.30 24.79 -2.52
C PHE A 403 0.46 25.91 -3.24
N ALA A 404 0.76 25.75 -4.54
CA ALA A 404 1.50 26.78 -5.26
C ALA A 404 0.69 28.07 -5.39
N SER A 405 -0.61 27.95 -5.67
CA SER A 405 -1.55 29.08 -5.73
C SER A 405 -1.58 29.86 -4.41
N ASP A 406 -1.70 29.16 -3.27
CA ASP A 406 -1.62 29.77 -1.95
C ASP A 406 -0.21 30.34 -1.68
N ALA A 407 0.85 29.67 -2.13
CA ALA A 407 2.24 30.09 -1.98
C ALA A 407 2.58 31.39 -2.69
N VAL A 408 1.99 31.61 -3.85
CA VAL A 408 2.22 32.81 -4.65
C VAL A 408 1.10 33.85 -4.56
N ALA A 409 0.02 33.58 -3.80
CA ALA A 409 -1.18 34.42 -3.70
C ALA A 409 -1.74 34.77 -5.08
N GLN A 410 -1.75 33.77 -5.96
CA GLN A 410 -2.35 33.90 -7.27
C GLN A 410 -3.44 32.85 -7.41
N GLU A 411 -4.56 33.25 -8.00
CA GLU A 411 -5.65 32.30 -8.23
C GLU A 411 -5.23 31.23 -9.24
N PRO A 412 -5.62 29.95 -9.02
CA PRO A 412 -5.48 28.91 -10.03
C PRO A 412 -6.07 29.36 -11.37
N TRP A 413 -5.37 29.08 -12.47
CA TRP A 413 -5.79 29.51 -13.79
C TRP A 413 -5.49 28.48 -14.88
N ILE A 414 -6.36 28.41 -15.89
CA ILE A 414 -6.21 27.55 -17.06
C ILE A 414 -6.61 28.36 -18.31
N SER A 415 -5.73 28.38 -19.31
CA SER A 415 -5.95 29.16 -20.55
C SER A 415 -7.16 28.70 -21.37
N ARG A 416 -7.36 27.39 -21.50
CA ARG A 416 -8.45 26.76 -22.27
C ARG A 416 -8.96 25.52 -21.54
N PRO A 417 -9.72 25.68 -20.45
CA PRO A 417 -10.14 24.54 -19.64
C PRO A 417 -11.16 23.70 -20.39
N ARG A 418 -11.02 22.38 -20.32
CA ARG A 418 -12.13 21.47 -20.61
C ARG A 418 -13.22 21.65 -19.55
N TRP A 419 -14.46 21.24 -19.85
CA TRP A 419 -15.58 21.41 -18.91
C TRP A 419 -15.31 20.81 -17.52
N ALA A 420 -14.71 19.61 -17.46
CA ALA A 420 -14.31 18.98 -16.20
C ALA A 420 -13.22 19.78 -15.45
N GLN A 421 -12.23 20.33 -16.17
CA GLN A 421 -11.20 21.18 -15.58
C GLN A 421 -11.78 22.50 -15.07
N LEU A 422 -12.76 23.08 -15.77
CA LEU A 422 -13.43 24.30 -15.32
C LEU A 422 -14.17 24.09 -13.99
N LEU A 423 -14.88 22.97 -13.83
CA LEU A 423 -15.57 22.64 -12.57
C LEU A 423 -14.58 22.44 -11.43
N GLN A 424 -13.49 21.71 -11.67
CA GLN A 424 -12.44 21.49 -10.67
C GLN A 424 -11.72 22.80 -10.30
N LEU A 425 -11.40 23.64 -11.29
CA LEU A 425 -10.77 24.95 -11.10
C LEU A 425 -11.63 25.85 -10.23
N ARG A 426 -12.94 25.93 -10.50
CA ARG A 426 -13.88 26.71 -9.68
C ARG A 426 -13.96 26.21 -8.24
N ALA A 427 -14.01 24.88 -8.06
CA ALA A 427 -14.03 24.29 -6.71
C ALA A 427 -12.75 24.65 -5.93
N GLU A 428 -11.59 24.59 -6.58
CA GLU A 428 -10.31 24.97 -5.96
C GLU A 428 -10.22 26.47 -5.66
N GLN A 429 -10.65 27.35 -6.59
CA GLN A 429 -10.72 28.79 -6.36
C GLN A 429 -11.63 29.14 -5.19
N MET A 430 -12.85 28.57 -5.15
CA MET A 430 -13.77 28.74 -4.02
C MET A 430 -13.12 28.31 -2.70
N LYS A 431 -12.38 27.20 -2.71
CA LYS A 431 -11.73 26.70 -1.51
C LYS A 431 -10.56 27.58 -1.06
N LEU A 432 -9.76 28.07 -2.00
CA LEU A 432 -8.68 29.03 -1.70
C LEU A 432 -9.23 30.35 -1.16
N HIS A 433 -10.32 30.88 -1.70
CA HIS A 433 -10.98 32.06 -1.13
C HIS A 433 -11.48 31.82 0.30
N GLN A 434 -12.03 30.63 0.59
CA GLN A 434 -12.41 30.27 1.96
C GLN A 434 -11.19 30.26 2.88
N ILE A 435 -10.10 29.61 2.50
CA ILE A 435 -8.85 29.57 3.28
C ILE A 435 -8.32 30.99 3.49
N ASP A 436 -8.23 31.78 2.42
CA ASP A 436 -7.75 33.15 2.44
C ASP A 436 -8.58 34.04 3.38
N SER A 437 -9.89 33.85 3.47
CA SER A 437 -10.75 34.60 4.41
C SER A 437 -10.40 34.39 5.90
N HIS A 438 -9.71 33.30 6.22
CA HIS A 438 -9.17 32.99 7.56
C HIS A 438 -7.71 33.43 7.73
N ARG A 439 -7.13 34.14 6.76
CA ARG A 439 -5.75 34.65 6.82
C ARG A 439 -5.70 36.06 7.41
N THR A 440 -4.74 36.32 8.30
CA THR A 440 -4.53 37.67 8.86
C THR A 440 -4.07 38.66 7.79
N GLU A 441 -4.38 39.94 8.00
CA GLU A 441 -3.90 41.00 7.11
C GLU A 441 -2.37 41.09 7.14
N TRP A 442 -1.77 40.91 8.33
CA TRP A 442 -0.33 40.87 8.51
C TRP A 442 0.35 39.82 7.61
N ALA A 443 -0.23 38.62 7.49
CA ALA A 443 0.31 37.57 6.64
C ALA A 443 0.12 37.82 5.13
N ARG A 444 -0.80 38.68 4.72
CA ARG A 444 -1.07 39.02 3.30
C ARG A 444 -0.11 40.05 2.71
N GLN A 445 0.61 40.78 3.54
CA GLN A 445 1.49 41.84 3.06
C GLN A 445 2.73 41.23 2.37
N SER A 446 3.32 41.90 1.35
CA SER A 446 4.57 41.46 0.70
C SER A 446 5.83 42.27 1.08
N GLY A 447 7.01 41.64 1.13
CA GLY A 447 8.31 42.27 1.48
C GLY A 447 9.08 41.63 2.64
N GLN A 448 10.14 42.28 3.13
CA GLN A 448 11.04 41.75 4.16
C GLN A 448 10.30 41.42 5.48
N GLY A 449 10.47 40.19 5.99
CA GLY A 449 9.85 39.72 7.25
C GLY A 449 8.39 39.29 7.16
N LYS A 450 7.81 39.21 5.96
CA LYS A 450 6.41 38.80 5.72
C LYS A 450 6.31 37.33 5.32
N ILE A 451 5.13 36.75 5.50
CA ILE A 451 4.87 35.32 5.25
C ILE A 451 4.42 35.07 3.82
N HIS A 452 3.95 36.08 3.09
CA HIS A 452 3.48 35.92 1.72
C HIS A 452 4.37 36.69 0.71
N PRO A 453 4.90 36.03 -0.34
CA PRO A 453 4.83 34.59 -0.61
C PRO A 453 5.67 33.76 0.37
N TRP A 454 5.18 32.57 0.75
CA TRP A 454 5.87 31.69 1.73
C TRP A 454 6.94 30.79 1.10
N MET A 455 7.32 31.04 -0.16
CA MET A 455 8.38 30.32 -0.85
C MET A 455 9.74 30.95 -0.54
N VAL A 456 10.68 30.16 -0.03
CA VAL A 456 11.98 30.64 0.45
C VAL A 456 13.11 30.31 -0.55
N PRO A 457 14.08 31.23 -0.81
CA PRO A 457 15.16 31.10 -1.82
C PRO A 457 16.08 29.87 -1.77
N VAL A 458 16.88 29.73 -2.85
CA VAL A 458 17.88 28.67 -3.17
C VAL A 458 18.88 28.38 -2.05
N ASP A 459 19.33 29.40 -1.33
CA ASP A 459 20.31 29.26 -0.25
C ASP A 459 19.71 28.65 1.03
N GLY A 460 18.42 28.30 0.95
CA GLY A 460 17.65 27.69 2.00
C GLY A 460 17.33 28.71 3.07
N ASN A 461 16.06 28.74 3.47
CA ASN A 461 15.65 29.08 4.83
C ASN A 461 15.99 30.50 5.37
N ASP A 462 16.76 31.31 4.65
CA ASP A 462 17.16 32.68 4.95
C ASP A 462 16.09 33.66 4.45
N LEU A 463 15.29 34.19 5.38
CA LEU A 463 14.28 35.22 5.11
C LEU A 463 14.89 36.63 5.06
N SER A 464 16.20 36.78 5.21
CA SER A 464 16.89 38.07 5.09
C SER A 464 16.99 38.54 3.64
N THR A 465 16.93 37.60 2.68
CA THR A 465 16.90 37.87 1.24
C THR A 465 15.46 37.84 0.72
N SER A 466 14.99 38.98 0.20
CA SER A 466 13.71 39.04 -0.50
C SER A 466 13.82 38.39 -1.88
N MET A 467 13.07 37.31 -2.12
CA MET A 467 12.88 36.80 -3.47
C MET A 467 11.86 37.66 -4.22
N PRO A 468 12.04 37.89 -5.53
CA PRO A 468 11.04 38.57 -6.33
C PRO A 468 9.74 37.73 -6.38
N GLU A 469 8.60 38.41 -6.32
CA GLU A 469 7.30 37.79 -6.54
C GLU A 469 7.23 37.18 -7.95
N ILE A 470 6.52 36.05 -8.10
CA ILE A 470 6.28 35.48 -9.43
C ILE A 470 5.39 36.45 -10.24
N GLY A 471 5.83 36.81 -11.44
CA GLY A 471 5.00 37.62 -12.33
C GLY A 471 3.76 36.86 -12.79
N SER A 472 2.67 37.58 -13.12
CA SER A 472 1.42 36.95 -13.56
C SER A 472 1.60 36.05 -14.79
N ASP A 473 2.48 36.42 -15.73
CA ASP A 473 2.76 35.59 -16.90
C ASP A 473 3.47 34.28 -16.54
N ASP A 474 4.44 34.34 -15.62
CA ASP A 474 5.15 33.16 -15.12
C ASP A 474 4.20 32.26 -14.33
N TRP A 475 3.34 32.86 -13.50
CA TRP A 475 2.28 32.15 -12.80
C TRP A 475 1.32 31.45 -13.77
N HIS A 476 0.83 32.14 -14.81
CA HIS A 476 -0.06 31.54 -15.80
C HIS A 476 0.57 30.35 -16.52
N ARG A 477 1.88 30.41 -16.82
CA ARG A 477 2.62 29.27 -17.40
C ARG A 477 2.68 28.10 -16.41
N LEU A 478 3.09 28.35 -15.16
CA LEU A 478 3.15 27.32 -14.12
C LEU A 478 1.77 26.73 -13.82
N SER A 479 0.73 27.56 -13.69
CA SER A 479 -0.64 27.14 -13.43
C SER A 479 -1.16 26.23 -14.54
N ASN A 480 -0.95 26.58 -15.82
CA ASN A 480 -1.27 25.66 -16.92
C ASN A 480 -0.55 24.32 -16.77
N CYS A 481 0.72 24.29 -16.37
CA CYS A 481 1.45 23.04 -16.13
C CYS A 481 0.82 22.22 -14.99
N LEU A 482 0.53 22.85 -13.85
CA LEU A 482 -0.10 22.23 -12.68
C LEU A 482 -1.46 21.59 -12.99
N TRP A 483 -2.16 22.14 -13.98
CA TRP A 483 -3.50 21.72 -14.39
C TRP A 483 -3.55 20.83 -15.64
N ASP A 484 -2.39 20.29 -16.08
CA ASP A 484 -2.26 19.44 -17.28
C ASP A 484 -2.74 20.14 -18.56
N ALA A 485 -2.58 21.47 -18.62
CA ALA A 485 -3.01 22.33 -19.71
C ALA A 485 -1.84 23.02 -20.43
N GLY A 486 -0.61 22.93 -19.90
CA GLY A 486 0.61 23.40 -20.56
C GLY A 486 1.20 22.37 -21.54
N GLY A 487 2.21 22.79 -22.30
CA GLY A 487 2.88 22.01 -23.34
C GLY A 487 4.14 21.28 -22.87
N ALA A 488 5.09 21.10 -23.79
CA ALA A 488 6.35 20.40 -23.55
C ALA A 488 7.23 21.09 -22.50
N GLU A 489 7.09 22.40 -22.33
CA GLU A 489 7.79 23.22 -21.33
C GLU A 489 7.54 22.76 -19.90
N CYS A 490 6.43 22.07 -19.65
CA CYS A 490 6.08 21.57 -18.32
C CYS A 490 6.88 20.32 -17.92
N GLY A 491 7.60 19.69 -18.85
CA GLY A 491 8.47 18.55 -18.54
C GLY A 491 7.79 17.41 -17.79
N TYR A 492 6.52 17.12 -18.11
CA TYR A 492 5.70 16.15 -17.38
C TYR A 492 6.36 14.78 -17.25
N ARG A 493 6.53 14.30 -16.01
CA ARG A 493 6.99 12.93 -15.74
C ARG A 493 6.03 12.23 -14.78
N PRO A 494 5.69 10.95 -15.00
CA PRO A 494 4.95 10.18 -14.01
C PRO A 494 5.66 10.21 -12.67
N LEU A 495 4.94 10.51 -11.59
CA LEU A 495 5.53 10.52 -10.25
C LEU A 495 5.48 9.15 -9.56
N TYR A 496 4.45 8.36 -9.86
CA TYR A 496 4.31 7.04 -9.30
C TYR A 496 5.22 6.07 -10.05
N THR A 497 6.04 5.32 -9.31
CA THR A 497 6.73 4.14 -9.84
C THR A 497 6.12 2.87 -9.32
N GLU A 498 6.01 1.92 -10.23
CA GLU A 498 5.66 0.56 -9.87
C GLU A 498 6.72 -0.06 -8.95
N CYS A 499 6.30 -1.07 -8.23
CA CYS A 499 7.15 -1.96 -7.46
C CYS A 499 8.22 -2.66 -8.33
N PRO A 500 9.47 -2.82 -7.84
CA PRO A 500 10.54 -3.46 -8.58
C PRO A 500 10.40 -4.96 -8.48
N ALA A 501 10.73 -5.66 -9.55
CA ALA A 501 11.04 -7.07 -9.44
C ALA A 501 12.25 -7.32 -8.53
N PRO A 502 12.35 -8.50 -7.89
CA PRO A 502 13.57 -8.95 -7.25
C PRO A 502 14.80 -8.92 -8.18
N GLY A 503 15.95 -8.43 -7.72
CA GLY A 503 17.22 -8.47 -8.47
C GLY A 503 17.51 -7.28 -9.41
N LEU A 504 16.60 -6.31 -9.53
CA LEU A 504 16.83 -5.09 -10.31
C LEU A 504 17.65 -4.03 -9.56
N GLU A 505 18.93 -3.89 -9.93
CA GLU A 505 19.85 -2.87 -9.37
C GLU A 505 19.37 -1.43 -9.55
N SER A 506 18.79 -1.12 -10.72
CA SER A 506 18.39 0.25 -11.10
C SER A 506 17.31 0.89 -10.21
N GLN A 507 16.66 0.10 -9.35
CA GLN A 507 15.61 0.54 -8.43
C GLN A 507 15.94 0.27 -6.95
N GLY A 508 17.24 0.08 -6.63
CA GLY A 508 17.70 -0.10 -5.24
C GLY A 508 17.56 -1.52 -4.70
N ASN A 509 17.35 -2.53 -5.57
CA ASN A 509 17.22 -3.94 -5.20
C ASN A 509 18.16 -4.83 -6.02
N GLY A 510 19.47 -4.70 -5.82
CA GLY A 510 20.48 -5.46 -6.56
C GLY A 510 20.74 -6.89 -6.06
N THR A 511 20.11 -7.31 -4.96
CA THR A 511 20.44 -8.61 -4.38
C THR A 511 19.89 -9.74 -5.24
N LYS A 512 20.77 -10.64 -5.66
CA LYS A 512 20.43 -11.90 -6.34
C LYS A 512 20.51 -13.06 -5.35
N PRO A 513 19.67 -14.10 -5.50
CA PRO A 513 19.83 -15.34 -4.73
C PRO A 513 21.18 -16.00 -4.99
N SER A 514 21.74 -16.69 -4.00
CA SER A 514 23.06 -17.34 -4.08
C SER A 514 23.07 -18.72 -3.40
N ASP A 515 24.21 -19.42 -3.50
CA ASP A 515 24.49 -20.66 -2.75
C ASP A 515 23.44 -21.76 -2.94
N PHE A 516 22.96 -21.90 -4.18
CA PHE A 516 21.99 -22.94 -4.50
C PHE A 516 22.61 -24.33 -4.36
N ALA A 517 21.94 -25.22 -3.63
CA ALA A 517 22.29 -26.63 -3.60
C ALA A 517 21.06 -27.54 -3.62
N ALA A 518 21.27 -28.75 -4.14
CA ALA A 518 20.31 -29.82 -4.15
C ALA A 518 20.94 -31.06 -3.52
N THR A 519 20.43 -31.49 -2.36
CA THR A 519 21.02 -32.56 -1.54
C THR A 519 20.00 -33.65 -1.26
N GLN A 520 20.36 -34.89 -1.56
CA GLN A 520 19.59 -36.05 -1.13
C GLN A 520 19.86 -36.31 0.36
N LEU A 521 18.80 -36.33 1.18
CA LEU A 521 18.90 -36.67 2.60
C LEU A 521 18.80 -38.17 2.78
N SER A 522 19.69 -38.74 3.59
CA SER A 522 19.65 -40.15 3.96
C SER A 522 18.43 -40.45 4.84
N LEU A 523 17.74 -41.56 4.55
CA LEU A 523 16.71 -42.09 5.45
C LEU A 523 17.37 -42.54 6.76
N SER A 524 16.78 -42.20 7.91
CA SER A 524 17.31 -42.72 9.17
C SER A 524 17.12 -44.24 9.21
N PRO A 525 18.01 -45.01 9.87
CA PRO A 525 17.88 -46.48 9.96
C PRO A 525 16.57 -46.95 10.62
N ALA A 526 15.89 -46.07 11.36
CA ALA A 526 14.60 -46.32 12.00
C ALA A 526 13.40 -46.13 11.05
N GLU A 527 13.59 -45.50 9.90
CA GLU A 527 12.57 -45.20 8.88
C GLU A 527 12.84 -45.99 7.60
N LYS A 528 12.96 -47.32 7.70
CA LYS A 528 13.22 -48.21 6.54
C LYS A 528 12.17 -48.09 5.42
N ASP A 529 10.98 -47.62 5.75
CA ASP A 529 9.88 -47.33 4.81
C ASP A 529 9.60 -45.82 4.65
N GLY A 530 10.51 -44.95 5.07
CA GLY A 530 10.35 -43.50 5.00
C GLY A 530 10.44 -42.96 3.57
N GLU A 531 9.69 -41.89 3.29
CA GLU A 531 9.78 -41.16 2.02
C GLU A 531 11.18 -40.53 1.86
N ARG A 532 11.87 -40.82 0.76
CA ARG A 532 13.17 -40.20 0.44
C ARG A 532 12.97 -38.70 0.26
N ARG A 533 13.94 -37.91 0.73
CA ARG A 533 13.86 -36.45 0.70
C ARG A 533 14.96 -35.85 -0.13
N LEU A 534 14.57 -35.00 -1.08
CA LEU A 534 15.45 -34.10 -1.79
C LEU A 534 15.31 -32.71 -1.17
N ARG A 535 16.39 -32.16 -0.64
CA ARG A 535 16.43 -30.78 -0.15
C ARG A 535 16.97 -29.87 -1.23
N LEU A 536 16.20 -28.84 -1.56
CA LEU A 536 16.69 -27.66 -2.28
C LEU A 536 16.93 -26.56 -1.25
N ASN A 537 18.06 -25.86 -1.34
CA ASN A 537 18.31 -24.67 -0.53
C ASN A 537 19.07 -23.60 -1.32
N TRP A 538 18.94 -22.36 -0.86
CA TRP A 538 19.62 -21.18 -1.39
C TRP A 538 19.56 -20.05 -0.36
N ASN A 539 20.34 -19.00 -0.59
CA ASN A 539 20.37 -17.83 0.27
C ASN A 539 19.83 -16.60 -0.45
N TYR A 540 19.14 -15.72 0.27
CA TYR A 540 18.69 -14.44 -0.26
C TYR A 540 18.58 -13.38 0.84
N LEU A 541 18.98 -12.14 0.52
CA LEU A 541 18.80 -10.98 1.39
C LEU A 541 17.78 -10.01 0.76
N ASN A 542 16.66 -9.78 1.44
CA ASN A 542 15.73 -8.72 1.04
C ASN A 542 16.18 -7.39 1.64
N ASN A 543 17.05 -6.66 0.93
CA ASN A 543 17.64 -5.40 1.43
C ASN A 543 17.09 -4.13 0.78
N LEU A 544 16.01 -4.21 -0.01
CA LEU A 544 15.48 -3.02 -0.69
C LEU A 544 15.15 -1.92 0.34
N GLY A 545 15.83 -0.79 0.21
CA GLY A 545 15.71 0.36 1.10
C GLY A 545 16.33 0.20 2.49
N GLY A 546 17.19 -0.82 2.69
CA GLY A 546 17.92 -1.03 3.93
C GLY A 546 17.04 -1.33 5.15
N VAL A 547 15.93 -2.05 4.95
CA VAL A 547 14.99 -2.46 6.02
C VAL A 547 15.28 -3.91 6.45
N PRO A 548 15.88 -4.16 7.63
CA PRO A 548 16.27 -5.51 8.06
C PRO A 548 15.10 -6.48 8.25
N GLU A 549 13.91 -5.96 8.56
CA GLU A 549 12.67 -6.70 8.79
C GLU A 549 11.81 -6.84 7.53
N ARG A 550 12.31 -6.45 6.34
CA ARG A 550 11.49 -6.46 5.12
C ARG A 550 11.03 -7.86 4.73
N ASP A 551 9.74 -8.02 4.48
CA ASP A 551 9.03 -9.29 4.31
C ASP A 551 8.05 -9.30 3.13
N ASP A 552 8.44 -8.70 2.02
CA ASP A 552 7.61 -8.60 0.80
C ASP A 552 8.10 -9.52 -0.33
N VAL A 553 9.11 -10.37 -0.11
CA VAL A 553 9.65 -11.30 -1.12
C VAL A 553 9.34 -12.76 -0.76
N ARG A 554 8.91 -13.54 -1.75
CA ARG A 554 8.79 -15.01 -1.66
C ARG A 554 9.42 -15.66 -2.90
N PHE A 555 9.53 -16.98 -2.88
CA PHE A 555 9.96 -17.77 -4.04
C PHE A 555 8.87 -18.74 -4.46
N ASP A 556 8.69 -18.86 -5.78
CA ASP A 556 7.94 -19.95 -6.39
C ASP A 556 8.94 -20.95 -7.00
N VAL A 557 8.67 -22.24 -6.85
CA VAL A 557 9.51 -23.32 -7.39
C VAL A 557 8.66 -24.21 -8.28
N ALA A 558 8.93 -24.16 -9.59
CA ALA A 558 8.38 -25.11 -10.55
C ALA A 558 9.28 -26.34 -10.62
N LEU A 559 8.68 -27.53 -10.60
CA LEU A 559 9.37 -28.80 -10.51
C LEU A 559 8.85 -29.78 -11.54
N LYS A 560 9.77 -30.32 -12.33
CA LYS A 560 9.56 -31.42 -13.27
C LYS A 560 10.39 -32.62 -12.84
N SER A 561 9.82 -33.81 -12.92
CA SER A 561 10.58 -35.05 -12.71
C SER A 561 10.57 -35.92 -13.95
N MET A 562 11.69 -36.59 -14.21
CA MET A 562 11.88 -37.48 -15.36
C MET A 562 12.79 -38.66 -15.01
N ALA A 563 12.87 -39.67 -15.87
CA ALA A 563 13.86 -40.72 -15.71
C ALA A 563 15.28 -40.17 -15.89
N ILE A 564 16.25 -40.71 -15.14
CA ILE A 564 17.67 -40.34 -15.31
C ILE A 564 18.12 -40.82 -16.70
N PRO A 565 18.62 -39.94 -17.58
CA PRO A 565 19.14 -40.35 -18.89
C PRO A 565 20.34 -41.29 -18.74
N LEU A 566 20.41 -42.30 -19.61
CA LEU A 566 21.54 -43.25 -19.63
C LEU A 566 22.90 -42.57 -19.90
N SER A 567 22.89 -41.47 -20.65
CA SER A 567 24.09 -40.67 -20.93
C SER A 567 24.63 -39.94 -19.69
N ALA A 568 23.81 -39.80 -18.64
CA ALA A 568 24.08 -38.99 -17.45
C ALA A 568 24.48 -37.53 -17.75
N GLU A 569 24.14 -37.04 -18.94
CA GLU A 569 24.41 -35.66 -19.36
C GLU A 569 23.66 -34.66 -18.48
N GLN A 570 24.20 -33.45 -18.37
CA GLN A 570 23.49 -32.37 -17.69
C GLN A 570 22.25 -31.97 -18.50
N PRO A 571 21.14 -31.58 -17.84
CA PRO A 571 19.95 -31.13 -18.53
C PRO A 571 20.21 -29.84 -19.33
N ALA A 572 19.63 -29.73 -20.51
CA ALA A 572 19.60 -28.48 -21.27
C ALA A 572 18.62 -27.49 -20.60
N GLU A 573 18.76 -26.20 -20.88
CA GLU A 573 17.88 -25.17 -20.31
C GLU A 573 16.40 -25.40 -20.66
N ASP A 574 16.12 -25.85 -21.88
CA ASP A 574 14.77 -26.16 -22.36
C ASP A 574 14.13 -27.40 -21.69
N ASP A 575 14.93 -28.23 -20.99
CA ASP A 575 14.40 -29.38 -20.24
C ASP A 575 13.68 -28.94 -18.97
N TYR A 576 14.09 -27.81 -18.38
CA TYR A 576 13.54 -27.27 -17.14
C TYR A 576 12.11 -26.76 -17.35
N PRO A 577 11.30 -26.68 -16.28
CA PRO A 577 10.04 -25.92 -16.32
C PRO A 577 10.25 -24.53 -16.92
N THR A 578 9.25 -23.98 -17.59
CA THR A 578 9.30 -22.63 -18.16
C THR A 578 9.11 -21.55 -17.10
N ILE A 579 9.44 -20.28 -17.42
CA ILE A 579 9.15 -19.15 -16.53
C ILE A 579 7.64 -19.01 -16.31
N ALA A 580 6.83 -19.12 -17.36
CA ALA A 580 5.36 -19.02 -17.26
C ALA A 580 4.76 -20.10 -16.34
N GLU A 581 5.31 -21.32 -16.34
CA GLU A 581 4.92 -22.35 -15.40
C GLU A 581 5.29 -21.98 -13.95
N ALA A 582 6.47 -21.40 -13.73
CA ALA A 582 6.90 -20.91 -12.41
C ALA A 582 6.12 -19.68 -11.92
N GLU A 583 5.61 -18.83 -12.82
CA GLU A 583 4.70 -17.73 -12.48
C GLU A 583 3.28 -18.22 -12.12
N GLY A 584 2.96 -19.48 -12.42
CA GLY A 584 1.65 -20.07 -12.09
C GLY A 584 0.57 -19.82 -13.14
N ALA A 585 0.93 -19.70 -14.42
CA ALA A 585 -0.04 -19.59 -15.50
C ALA A 585 -1.01 -20.79 -15.51
N GLY A 586 -2.28 -20.55 -15.15
CA GLY A 586 -3.30 -21.60 -15.04
C GLY A 586 -3.16 -22.50 -13.81
N PHE A 587 -2.53 -22.01 -12.73
CA PHE A 587 -2.33 -22.77 -11.51
C PHE A 587 -3.61 -23.39 -10.93
N VAL A 588 -3.54 -24.67 -10.58
CA VAL A 588 -4.59 -25.43 -9.89
C VAL A 588 -4.01 -26.02 -8.61
N ALA A 589 -4.48 -25.53 -7.46
CA ALA A 589 -4.05 -26.03 -6.15
C ALA A 589 -4.49 -27.48 -5.95
N LEU A 590 -3.58 -28.30 -5.42
CA LEU A 590 -3.83 -29.65 -4.93
C LEU A 590 -3.90 -29.65 -3.40
N ASP A 591 -2.98 -28.93 -2.75
CA ASP A 591 -2.95 -28.72 -1.30
C ASP A 591 -2.30 -27.36 -0.99
N GLY A 592 -3.10 -26.42 -0.47
CA GLY A 592 -2.63 -25.07 -0.14
C GLY A 592 -1.90 -24.36 -1.29
N GLU A 593 -0.61 -24.08 -1.07
CA GLU A 593 0.29 -23.39 -2.00
C GLU A 593 0.98 -24.33 -3.01
N ILE A 594 0.61 -25.61 -3.01
CA ILE A 594 1.17 -26.66 -3.87
C ILE A 594 0.13 -27.11 -4.87
N GLY A 595 0.51 -27.20 -6.14
CA GLY A 595 -0.41 -27.56 -7.19
C GLY A 595 0.24 -27.77 -8.55
N LYS A 596 -0.57 -27.77 -9.61
CA LYS A 596 -0.11 -27.88 -11.00
C LYS A 596 -0.13 -26.53 -11.69
N SER A 597 0.87 -26.28 -12.51
CA SER A 597 0.95 -25.15 -13.44
C SER A 597 1.45 -25.69 -14.76
N GLY A 598 0.64 -25.65 -15.81
CA GLY A 598 0.94 -26.40 -17.05
C GLY A 598 1.11 -27.90 -16.77
N GLY A 599 2.24 -28.46 -17.20
CA GLY A 599 2.57 -29.89 -17.02
C GLY A 599 3.40 -30.21 -15.76
N VAL A 600 3.70 -29.22 -14.92
CA VAL A 600 4.67 -29.33 -13.82
C VAL A 600 4.03 -29.10 -12.45
N MET A 601 4.70 -29.56 -11.40
CA MET A 601 4.35 -29.20 -10.03
C MET A 601 4.85 -27.79 -9.73
N LEU A 602 4.04 -26.98 -9.07
CA LEU A 602 4.39 -25.65 -8.59
C LEU A 602 4.18 -25.58 -7.08
N ILE A 603 5.23 -25.16 -6.37
CA ILE A 603 5.20 -24.85 -4.95
C ILE A 603 5.34 -23.33 -4.83
N ARG A 604 4.36 -22.65 -4.26
CA ARG A 604 4.31 -21.18 -4.22
C ARG A 604 4.68 -20.64 -2.85
N ASN A 605 5.04 -19.36 -2.84
CA ASN A 605 5.08 -18.52 -1.65
C ASN A 605 6.04 -19.02 -0.56
N ILE A 606 7.19 -19.57 -0.95
CA ILE A 606 8.22 -20.03 0.00
C ILE A 606 8.84 -18.81 0.70
N ALA A 607 8.72 -18.78 2.02
CA ALA A 607 9.40 -17.87 2.93
C ALA A 607 10.76 -18.44 3.37
N TYR A 608 11.60 -17.62 4.01
CA TYR A 608 12.90 -18.09 4.50
C TYR A 608 12.72 -19.05 5.69
N PHE A 609 13.68 -19.96 5.86
CA PHE A 609 13.62 -21.00 6.87
C PHE A 609 13.59 -20.40 8.29
N GLY A 610 12.66 -20.88 9.12
CA GLY A 610 12.42 -20.34 10.47
C GLY A 610 11.42 -19.18 10.52
N HIS A 611 10.93 -18.70 9.38
CA HIS A 611 9.87 -17.69 9.32
C HIS A 611 8.48 -18.29 9.14
N ALA A 612 7.94 -18.80 10.25
CA ALA A 612 6.62 -19.39 10.23
C ALA A 612 5.54 -18.36 9.88
N LYS A 613 4.44 -18.83 9.29
CA LYS A 613 3.28 -18.02 8.93
C LYS A 613 2.83 -17.11 10.06
N PHE A 614 2.66 -15.83 9.76
CA PHE A 614 2.21 -14.79 10.70
C PHE A 614 3.11 -14.60 11.93
N THR A 615 4.41 -14.79 11.76
CA THR A 615 5.43 -14.42 12.75
C THR A 615 6.25 -13.23 12.26
N GLU A 616 6.81 -12.46 13.19
CA GLU A 616 7.64 -11.31 12.84
C GLU A 616 8.96 -11.76 12.22
N PRO A 617 9.39 -11.14 11.11
CA PRO A 617 10.69 -11.42 10.53
C PRO A 617 11.80 -10.94 11.48
N MET A 618 12.71 -11.81 11.86
CA MET A 618 13.86 -11.44 12.70
C MET A 618 14.80 -10.50 11.91
N PRO A 619 15.14 -9.30 12.41
CA PRO A 619 16.01 -8.36 11.70
C PRO A 619 17.30 -9.02 11.19
N SER A 620 17.66 -8.82 9.92
CA SER A 620 18.92 -9.35 9.37
C SER A 620 19.57 -8.39 8.37
N ALA A 621 20.90 -8.31 8.43
CA ALA A 621 21.74 -7.67 7.41
C ALA A 621 22.49 -8.70 6.53
N SER A 622 22.29 -9.99 6.78
CA SER A 622 22.93 -11.10 6.06
C SER A 622 21.89 -11.95 5.32
N PRO A 623 22.28 -12.60 4.21
CA PRO A 623 21.40 -13.51 3.48
C PRO A 623 20.78 -14.57 4.41
N ARG A 624 19.48 -14.81 4.24
CA ARG A 624 18.74 -15.85 4.97
C ARG A 624 18.63 -17.10 4.10
N GLU A 625 18.68 -18.26 4.75
CA GLU A 625 18.47 -19.54 4.09
C GLU A 625 17.00 -19.70 3.71
N PHE A 626 16.77 -20.10 2.47
CA PHE A 626 15.51 -20.66 1.97
C PHE A 626 15.72 -22.15 1.75
N ARG A 627 14.69 -22.93 2.08
CA ARG A 627 14.74 -24.39 2.03
C ARG A 627 13.42 -24.96 1.58
N LEU A 628 13.49 -25.99 0.75
CA LEU A 628 12.35 -26.77 0.29
C LEU A 628 12.71 -28.25 0.30
N ASP A 629 12.02 -29.02 1.14
CA ASP A 629 12.14 -30.48 1.17
C ASP A 629 11.06 -31.12 0.27
N LEU A 630 11.49 -31.94 -0.69
CA LEU A 630 10.65 -32.57 -1.70
C LEU A 630 10.63 -34.08 -1.54
N ALA A 631 9.47 -34.70 -1.78
CA ALA A 631 9.36 -36.15 -1.82
C ALA A 631 10.04 -36.67 -3.10
N ALA A 632 11.07 -37.48 -2.92
CA ALA A 632 11.93 -38.00 -3.97
C ALA A 632 11.67 -39.49 -4.24
N GLN A 633 11.73 -39.86 -5.51
CA GLN A 633 11.62 -41.24 -5.98
C GLN A 633 12.96 -41.72 -6.55
N CYS A 634 13.18 -43.02 -6.48
CA CYS A 634 14.38 -43.65 -7.01
C CYS A 634 14.48 -43.56 -8.53
N ASN A 635 15.71 -43.41 -9.01
CA ASN A 635 16.06 -43.39 -10.43
C ASN A 635 15.33 -42.27 -11.20
N ARG A 636 15.06 -41.17 -10.50
CA ARG A 636 14.43 -39.98 -11.04
C ARG A 636 15.39 -38.81 -10.99
N ARG A 637 15.35 -38.03 -12.06
CA ARG A 637 15.95 -36.70 -12.17
C ARG A 637 14.88 -35.66 -11.87
N TYR A 638 15.21 -34.72 -10.99
CA TYR A 638 14.38 -33.58 -10.63
C TYR A 638 14.97 -32.31 -11.22
N LEU A 639 14.15 -31.54 -11.95
CA LEU A 639 14.51 -30.27 -12.55
C LEU A 639 13.65 -29.18 -11.90
N ALA A 640 14.29 -28.24 -11.22
CA ALA A 640 13.64 -27.15 -10.51
C ALA A 640 14.00 -25.80 -11.13
N ARG A 641 13.00 -24.95 -11.36
CA ARG A 641 13.16 -23.52 -11.62
C ARG A 641 12.72 -22.75 -10.38
N VAL A 642 13.65 -22.05 -9.76
CA VAL A 642 13.43 -21.20 -8.58
C VAL A 642 13.28 -19.75 -9.03
N LEU A 643 12.12 -19.17 -8.79
CA LEU A 643 11.75 -17.84 -9.26
C LEU A 643 11.37 -16.92 -8.09
N PRO A 644 12.18 -15.88 -7.79
CA PRO A 644 11.82 -14.90 -6.78
C PRO A 644 10.70 -13.99 -7.26
N LYS A 645 9.86 -13.54 -6.33
CA LYS A 645 8.78 -12.57 -6.59
C LYS A 645 8.59 -11.61 -5.42
N ARG A 646 8.16 -10.40 -5.72
CA ARG A 646 7.83 -9.35 -4.75
C ARG A 646 6.34 -9.08 -4.73
N PHE A 647 5.77 -8.96 -3.52
CA PHE A 647 4.42 -8.48 -3.27
C PHE A 647 4.46 -6.96 -3.16
N CYS A 648 3.73 -6.29 -4.04
CA CYS A 648 3.96 -4.87 -4.27
C CYS A 648 3.04 -3.95 -3.46
N PHE A 649 2.05 -4.51 -2.77
CA PHE A 649 1.04 -3.82 -1.93
C PHE A 649 0.51 -2.51 -2.53
N ASP A 650 0.51 -2.45 -3.86
CA ASP A 650 0.03 -1.39 -4.71
C ASP A 650 -0.84 -2.06 -5.80
N GLN A 651 -1.28 -1.28 -6.79
CA GLN A 651 -2.10 -1.83 -7.87
C GLN A 651 -1.34 -2.73 -8.86
N SER A 652 -0.02 -2.88 -8.72
CA SER A 652 0.82 -3.67 -9.62
C SER A 652 0.88 -5.16 -9.25
N GLY A 653 0.35 -5.54 -8.08
CA GLY A 653 0.17 -6.94 -7.69
C GLY A 653 1.46 -7.64 -7.27
N VAL A 654 1.87 -8.66 -8.02
CA VAL A 654 3.11 -9.43 -7.78
C VAL A 654 4.06 -9.22 -8.95
N LYS A 655 5.31 -8.92 -8.66
CA LYS A 655 6.38 -8.75 -9.66
C LYS A 655 7.38 -9.88 -9.54
N TYR A 656 7.47 -10.69 -10.59
CA TYR A 656 8.45 -11.77 -10.71
C TYR A 656 9.80 -11.21 -11.19
N ALA A 657 10.90 -11.82 -10.73
CA ALA A 657 12.23 -11.50 -11.22
C ALA A 657 12.37 -11.83 -12.71
N GLU A 658 13.16 -11.03 -13.43
CA GLU A 658 13.47 -11.30 -14.84
C GLU A 658 14.35 -12.56 -14.99
N GLU A 659 15.20 -12.83 -14.01
CA GLU A 659 16.07 -13.99 -13.96
C GLU A 659 15.53 -15.04 -12.98
N SER A 660 15.63 -16.32 -13.38
CA SER A 660 15.33 -17.47 -12.53
C SER A 660 16.58 -18.32 -12.33
N ASN A 661 16.59 -19.16 -11.30
CA ASN A 661 17.71 -20.07 -11.03
C ASN A 661 17.29 -21.53 -11.30
N LEU A 662 18.18 -22.27 -11.95
CA LEU A 662 17.93 -23.65 -12.36
C LEU A 662 18.74 -24.61 -11.48
N LEU A 663 18.07 -25.63 -10.95
CA LEU A 663 18.68 -26.67 -10.13
C LEU A 663 18.25 -28.04 -10.63
N TYR A 664 19.17 -29.00 -10.65
CA TYR A 664 18.80 -30.40 -10.85
C TYR A 664 19.45 -31.32 -9.82
N ALA A 665 18.81 -32.46 -9.59
CA ALA A 665 19.35 -33.55 -8.79
C ALA A 665 18.92 -34.90 -9.36
N ASP A 666 19.87 -35.83 -9.39
CA ASP A 666 19.63 -37.23 -9.74
C ASP A 666 19.54 -38.05 -8.44
N ILE A 667 18.39 -38.67 -8.21
CA ILE A 667 18.17 -39.54 -7.04
C ILE A 667 18.45 -40.98 -7.45
N ARG A 668 19.64 -41.47 -7.10
CA ARG A 668 20.04 -42.86 -7.34
C ARG A 668 19.80 -43.72 -6.09
N CYS A 669 19.43 -44.96 -6.32
CA CYS A 669 19.08 -45.91 -5.28
C CYS A 669 19.80 -47.23 -5.57
N ASP A 670 21.12 -47.15 -5.49
CA ASP A 670 22.03 -48.27 -5.69
C ASP A 670 22.16 -49.09 -4.39
#